data_AF-A0A3M1JRT8-F1
#
_entry.id   AF-A0A3M1JRT8-F1
#
_cell.length_a   1.000
_cell.length_b   1.000
_cell.length_c   1.000
_cell.angle_alpha   90.00
_cell.angle_beta   90.00
_cell.angle_gamma   90.00
#
_symmetry.space_group_name_H-M   'P 1'
#
loop_
_entity.id
_entity.type
_entity.pdbx_description
1 polymer ?
#
loop_
_entity_poly.entity_id
_entity_poly.type
_entity_poly.pdbx_seq_one_letter_code
_entity_poly.pdbx_strand_id
1 'polypeptide(L)'
;MTFFERRNCSPAVLFLLALLGAQPHPGIHQRQWNYYRQHYQEPLYRPDTTAILPLQPRAFAPSRTVFGYHPYWEGTNWQDYNYDLLTTVAYFSAEVNSSGQLTHLHGWPVTGLINAAHAHGVKVVLCATLFNSSSMETLLSSADRRQTLITNLLSQVQAGQADGVNIDFEGLPASQKQNMVQFITDLTTTFHTQIPGSEVTLAMPAVDWNHAWDYSALAGIADGLFIMGYDYHWSGSSTTGAVAPLTGGTYNVSWSVSDYLASTGNRADKLILGVPYYGIEWPAVSSSPGAATTGTGSSKIYNTAVVLAATYGRNWDTNSQTPWYAYSSGGWHQGWYDDAQSLELKYDLALSQNLQGVGIWALGYDHGRQELWDLLASVFSGSGPPTAPQEVALLQADGAIHCRYSGAVHADYFRVLRYSDGATLTETLGPFSGNPFTINGLPTHGPSWIRIEAVNSFGAVASQDILGIAPATERAEALIVQGFDRETGTTNLHDTFIRHGLALAAGGLTFDGVTNEAVESGAVDLRNYGLVDWILGEEGSGSATFTAAEQAEVEAYLEAGGRLFVSGSEIGYDLVAQGNAADQAFYGNYLRAHYISDAAGGHQGVYQLSGTGIFSPLGSIAFDNGSHGTYDVDWPDGILPAEGATICATYPGIDPSAHGAAGIAFQGRFGTSQIDGRLIYLAVGFEAVYPATARTALMQAALDFLGLGPVIPPVDTTGTGLSLGFTNIYPNPASGEEKITITFRSDSSRSTALTIYTLRGERVVAVRIPPGGQEFVWVRRFPDQTPAPAGVYLATLRQGNRRVGRPFTLLK
;
A
#
# COMPACT_ATOMS: atom_id res chain seq x y z
N MET A 1 -45.26 -39.06 14.10
CA MET A 1 -43.91 -39.12 13.53
C MET A 1 -42.97 -38.39 14.48
N THR A 2 -42.29 -39.18 15.33
CA THR A 2 -40.82 -39.19 15.58
C THR A 2 -40.34 -38.01 16.42
N PHE A 3 -40.49 -38.01 17.76
CA PHE A 3 -39.77 -38.72 18.84
C PHE A 3 -38.24 -38.48 18.90
N PHE A 4 -37.85 -37.75 19.96
CA PHE A 4 -36.51 -37.56 20.51
C PHE A 4 -35.89 -38.89 21.00
N GLU A 5 -34.61 -39.13 20.72
CA GLU A 5 -33.78 -40.05 21.49
C GLU A 5 -32.43 -39.38 21.84
N ARG A 6 -32.19 -39.22 23.15
CA ARG A 6 -30.85 -39.15 23.74
C ARG A 6 -30.44 -40.57 24.13
N ARG A 7 -29.19 -40.98 23.86
CA ARG A 7 -28.50 -42.01 24.65
C ARG A 7 -27.04 -41.62 24.90
N ASN A 8 -26.71 -41.59 26.19
CA ASN A 8 -25.36 -41.52 26.76
C ASN A 8 -24.61 -42.84 26.57
N CYS A 9 -23.29 -42.79 26.40
CA CYS A 9 -22.36 -43.83 26.84
C CYS A 9 -21.02 -43.20 27.32
N SER A 10 -20.69 -43.47 28.58
CA SER A 10 -19.48 -43.28 29.42
C SER A 10 -18.23 -42.52 28.94
N PRO A 11 -17.63 -41.69 29.83
CA PRO A 11 -16.19 -41.39 29.83
C PRO A 11 -15.49 -42.17 30.96
N ALA A 12 -14.70 -43.19 30.61
CA ALA A 12 -13.67 -43.69 31.51
C ALA A 12 -12.61 -44.45 30.71
N VAL A 13 -11.34 -44.20 31.05
CA VAL A 13 -10.12 -44.91 30.65
C VAL A 13 -9.42 -44.36 29.38
N LEU A 14 -8.78 -43.20 29.51
CA LEU A 14 -7.31 -43.03 29.39
C LEU A 14 -6.95 -41.55 29.62
N PHE A 15 -6.89 -41.10 30.87
CA PHE A 15 -6.19 -39.85 31.22
C PHE A 15 -5.26 -40.17 32.38
N LEU A 16 -4.08 -40.67 32.03
CA LEU A 16 -2.98 -40.85 32.98
C LEU A 16 -1.67 -40.61 32.23
N LEU A 17 -1.22 -39.35 32.29
CA LEU A 17 0.16 -38.83 32.17
C LEU A 17 0.11 -37.42 31.59
N ALA A 18 -0.29 -36.45 32.42
CA ALA A 18 0.07 -35.06 32.24
C ALA A 18 0.70 -34.57 33.56
N LEU A 19 1.87 -35.12 33.86
CA LEU A 19 2.78 -34.60 34.86
C LEU A 19 4.13 -34.43 34.15
N LEU A 20 4.57 -33.17 34.10
CA LEU A 20 5.86 -32.67 33.63
C LEU A 20 6.08 -32.74 32.11
N GLY A 21 5.89 -31.60 31.44
CA GLY A 21 6.37 -31.39 30.08
C GLY A 21 6.76 -29.93 29.88
N ALA A 22 8.06 -29.67 29.73
CA ALA A 22 8.56 -28.42 29.15
C ALA A 22 8.04 -28.27 27.70
N GLN A 23 8.34 -27.15 27.03
CA GLN A 23 8.09 -27.01 25.59
C GLN A 23 8.53 -28.32 24.89
N PRO A 24 7.65 -28.98 24.12
CA PRO A 24 7.88 -30.38 23.73
C PRO A 24 9.07 -30.56 22.78
N HIS A 25 9.62 -29.47 22.22
CA HIS A 25 10.68 -29.50 21.22
C HIS A 25 11.73 -28.39 21.47
N PRO A 26 13.03 -28.68 21.34
CA PRO A 26 14.11 -27.69 21.36
C PRO A 26 13.95 -26.59 20.28
N GLY A 27 14.10 -25.33 20.66
CA GLY A 27 14.17 -24.21 19.71
C GLY A 27 15.44 -24.23 18.84
N ILE A 28 15.51 -23.34 17.85
CA ILE A 28 16.64 -23.30 16.91
C ILE A 28 17.97 -22.99 17.60
N HIS A 29 18.00 -22.13 18.64
CA HIS A 29 19.25 -21.82 19.34
C HIS A 29 19.81 -23.10 19.99
N GLN A 30 18.98 -23.85 20.76
CA GLN A 30 19.40 -25.14 21.31
C GLN A 30 19.79 -26.16 20.24
N ARG A 31 19.04 -26.27 19.13
CA ARG A 31 19.32 -27.25 18.07
C ARG A 31 20.65 -26.98 17.38
N GLN A 32 20.90 -25.74 16.99
CA GLN A 32 22.15 -25.35 16.34
C GLN A 32 23.31 -25.39 17.34
N TRP A 33 23.10 -24.96 18.59
CA TRP A 33 24.10 -25.13 19.65
C TRP A 33 24.51 -26.61 19.81
N ASN A 34 23.55 -27.54 19.90
CA ASN A 34 23.85 -28.98 20.00
C ASN A 34 24.65 -29.49 18.80
N TYR A 35 24.30 -29.03 17.59
CA TYR A 35 24.99 -29.42 16.36
C TYR A 35 26.43 -28.88 16.34
N TYR A 36 26.62 -27.57 16.48
CA TYR A 36 27.93 -26.94 16.35
C TYR A 36 28.86 -27.27 17.50
N ARG A 37 28.35 -27.53 18.71
CA ARG A 37 29.17 -28.02 19.84
C ARG A 37 29.89 -29.33 19.52
N GLN A 38 29.34 -30.15 18.62
CA GLN A 38 29.93 -31.42 18.21
C GLN A 38 30.73 -31.33 16.90
N HIS A 39 30.38 -30.38 16.02
CA HIS A 39 30.88 -30.34 14.64
C HIS A 39 31.76 -29.13 14.32
N TYR A 40 31.68 -28.06 15.12
CA TYR A 40 32.53 -26.89 14.96
C TYR A 40 33.86 -27.12 15.68
N GLN A 41 34.95 -27.00 14.94
CA GLN A 41 36.28 -26.99 15.53
C GLN A 41 36.65 -25.55 15.82
N GLU A 42 36.58 -25.19 17.10
CA GLU A 42 37.01 -23.86 17.52
C GLU A 42 38.47 -23.62 17.14
N PRO A 43 38.78 -22.46 16.55
CA PRO A 43 40.17 -22.05 16.38
C PRO A 43 40.87 -22.10 17.73
N LEU A 44 42.14 -22.52 17.75
CA LEU A 44 42.93 -22.48 18.98
C LEU A 44 42.86 -21.07 19.57
N TYR A 45 42.25 -20.94 20.75
CA TYR A 45 42.15 -19.66 21.44
C TYR A 45 43.55 -19.07 21.61
N ARG A 46 43.78 -17.93 20.98
CA ARG A 46 44.99 -17.14 21.15
C ARG A 46 44.57 -15.88 21.90
N PRO A 47 45.06 -15.67 23.13
CA PRO A 47 44.79 -14.44 23.84
C PRO A 47 45.16 -13.26 22.95
N ASP A 48 44.16 -12.47 22.58
CA ASP A 48 44.41 -11.22 21.88
C ASP A 48 44.92 -10.22 22.92
N THR A 49 46.14 -9.71 22.70
CA THR A 49 46.76 -8.71 23.59
C THR A 49 46.37 -7.28 23.23
N THR A 50 45.56 -7.11 22.19
CA THR A 50 45.00 -5.82 21.78
C THR A 50 44.12 -5.28 22.90
N ALA A 51 44.26 -3.99 23.21
CA ALA A 51 43.40 -3.33 24.19
C ALA A 51 41.95 -3.28 23.67
N ILE A 52 40.99 -3.51 24.58
CA ILE A 52 39.58 -3.33 24.26
C ILE A 52 39.25 -1.83 24.31
N LEU A 53 38.60 -1.33 23.27
CA LEU A 53 38.19 0.06 23.15
C LEU A 53 36.94 0.31 24.00
N PRO A 54 36.80 1.47 24.66
CA PRO A 54 35.52 1.83 25.26
C PRO A 54 34.48 2.09 24.17
N LEU A 55 33.19 1.90 24.50
CA LEU A 55 32.07 2.23 23.61
C LEU A 55 32.15 3.69 23.15
N GLN A 56 32.25 3.91 21.83
CA GLN A 56 32.32 5.25 21.24
C GLN A 56 30.90 5.82 21.03
N PRO A 57 30.76 7.15 20.95
CA PRO A 57 29.52 7.76 20.45
C PRO A 57 29.22 7.29 19.03
N ARG A 58 27.95 7.00 18.75
CA ARG A 58 27.51 6.65 17.39
C ARG A 58 27.61 7.86 16.46
N ALA A 59 28.21 7.67 15.30
CA ALA A 59 28.14 8.63 14.19
C ALA A 59 26.79 8.56 13.48
N PHE A 60 26.19 7.37 13.46
CA PHE A 60 24.94 7.05 12.80
C PHE A 60 24.09 6.19 13.76
N ALA A 61 22.82 6.54 13.93
CA ALA A 61 21.95 5.88 14.89
C ALA A 61 20.72 5.31 14.19
N PRO A 62 20.54 3.98 14.17
CA PRO A 62 19.29 3.38 13.73
C PRO A 62 18.09 3.97 14.49
N SER A 63 16.96 4.14 13.81
CA SER A 63 15.72 4.73 14.34
C SER A 63 15.08 3.89 15.46
N ARG A 64 15.47 2.62 15.55
CA ARG A 64 15.05 1.61 16.55
C ARG A 64 16.22 0.69 16.88
N THR A 65 16.04 -0.17 17.89
CA THR A 65 16.99 -1.26 18.17
C THR A 65 17.09 -2.21 16.98
N VAL A 66 18.31 -2.53 16.56
CA VAL A 66 18.64 -3.63 15.64
C VAL A 66 19.61 -4.54 16.38
N PHE A 67 19.05 -5.56 17.01
CA PHE A 67 19.77 -6.53 17.84
C PHE A 67 20.20 -7.73 16.98
N GLY A 68 21.42 -8.22 17.10
CA GLY A 68 21.85 -9.39 16.32
C GLY A 68 22.65 -10.39 17.14
N TYR A 69 22.32 -11.67 17.02
CA TYR A 69 23.14 -12.73 17.61
C TYR A 69 24.31 -13.05 16.69
N HIS A 70 25.52 -13.08 17.27
CA HIS A 70 26.73 -13.63 16.65
C HIS A 70 27.10 -14.95 17.35
N PRO A 71 26.72 -16.10 16.77
CA PRO A 71 27.16 -17.39 17.28
C PRO A 71 28.64 -17.64 17.09
N TYR A 72 29.29 -18.30 18.05
CA TYR A 72 30.73 -18.59 18.02
C TYR A 72 31.15 -19.39 16.78
N TRP A 73 30.24 -20.16 16.18
CA TRP A 73 30.49 -20.90 14.95
C TRP A 73 30.56 -20.03 13.69
N GLU A 74 30.10 -18.77 13.76
CA GLU A 74 30.28 -17.77 12.70
C GLU A 74 31.71 -17.19 12.69
N GLY A 75 32.54 -17.54 13.68
CA GLY A 75 33.98 -17.29 13.66
C GLY A 75 34.33 -15.82 13.44
N THR A 76 34.94 -15.51 12.30
CA THR A 76 35.36 -14.14 11.94
C THR A 76 34.38 -13.39 11.06
N ASN A 77 33.19 -13.93 10.78
CA ASN A 77 32.18 -13.28 9.92
C ASN A 77 31.75 -11.90 10.46
N TRP A 78 32.01 -11.62 11.74
CA TRP A 78 31.81 -10.30 12.33
C TRP A 78 32.64 -9.18 11.68
N GLN A 79 33.70 -9.52 10.93
CA GLN A 79 34.48 -8.53 10.18
C GLN A 79 33.69 -7.92 9.02
N ASP A 80 32.65 -8.60 8.55
CA ASP A 80 31.85 -8.21 7.39
C ASP A 80 30.50 -7.57 7.78
N TYR A 81 30.24 -7.37 9.08
CA TYR A 81 29.00 -6.75 9.53
C TYR A 81 28.97 -5.25 9.27
N ASN A 82 27.81 -4.74 8.87
CA ASN A 82 27.58 -3.30 8.82
C ASN A 82 27.17 -2.78 10.20
N TYR A 83 28.16 -2.42 11.02
CA TYR A 83 27.95 -1.98 12.39
C TYR A 83 27.13 -0.68 12.52
N ASP A 84 27.12 0.18 11.50
CA ASP A 84 26.31 1.40 11.54
C ASP A 84 24.81 1.07 11.60
N LEU A 85 24.39 -0.08 11.07
CA LEU A 85 23.00 -0.53 11.07
C LEU A 85 22.63 -1.36 12.31
N LEU A 86 23.58 -1.66 13.19
CA LEU A 86 23.36 -2.49 14.39
C LEU A 86 23.34 -1.63 15.65
N THR A 87 22.48 -1.98 16.61
CA THR A 87 22.50 -1.35 17.94
C THR A 87 23.23 -2.19 18.97
N THR A 88 23.05 -3.51 18.91
CA THR A 88 23.59 -4.46 19.89
C THR A 88 23.95 -5.77 19.20
N VAL A 89 25.13 -6.31 19.53
CA VAL A 89 25.56 -7.66 19.14
C VAL A 89 25.59 -8.56 20.37
N ALA A 90 24.86 -9.67 20.34
CA ALA A 90 24.91 -10.69 21.38
C ALA A 90 25.87 -11.82 20.99
N TYR A 91 26.96 -11.98 21.73
CA TYR A 91 27.89 -13.08 21.53
C TYR A 91 27.30 -14.39 22.07
N PHE A 92 26.94 -15.29 21.17
CA PHE A 92 26.34 -16.59 21.49
C PHE A 92 27.41 -17.69 21.46
N SER A 93 27.77 -18.35 22.57
CA SER A 93 27.23 -18.18 23.92
C SER A 93 28.26 -18.55 24.99
N ALA A 94 27.97 -18.20 26.24
CA ALA A 94 28.57 -18.77 27.44
C ALA A 94 27.64 -19.86 28.01
N GLU A 95 28.11 -21.10 28.04
CA GLU A 95 27.33 -22.25 28.53
C GLU A 95 27.25 -22.24 30.06
N VAL A 96 26.04 -22.23 30.61
CA VAL A 96 25.78 -22.28 32.05
C VAL A 96 25.51 -23.72 32.49
N ASN A 97 25.89 -24.08 33.72
CA ASN A 97 25.47 -25.34 34.34
C ASN A 97 24.55 -25.12 35.56
N SER A 98 24.06 -26.23 36.13
CA SER A 98 23.12 -26.21 37.26
C SER A 98 23.65 -25.61 38.56
N SER A 99 24.96 -25.38 38.70
CA SER A 99 25.56 -24.70 39.86
C SER A 99 25.86 -23.22 39.64
N GLY A 100 25.53 -22.67 38.47
CA GLY A 100 25.80 -21.28 38.11
C GLY A 100 27.23 -21.04 37.60
N GLN A 101 27.97 -22.10 37.26
CA GLN A 101 29.28 -21.98 36.64
C GLN A 101 29.15 -21.87 35.12
N LEU A 102 30.10 -21.16 34.51
CA LEU A 102 30.24 -21.07 33.06
C LEU A 102 31.18 -22.20 32.60
N THR A 103 30.64 -23.21 31.92
CA THR A 103 31.39 -24.41 31.52
C THR A 103 32.14 -24.25 30.20
N HIS A 104 31.69 -23.34 29.36
CA HIS A 104 32.35 -23.03 28.09
C HIS A 104 32.09 -21.58 27.69
N LEU A 105 33.12 -20.90 27.18
CA LEU A 105 33.05 -19.49 26.77
C LEU A 105 33.24 -19.30 25.26
N HIS A 106 33.56 -20.38 24.56
CA HIS A 106 33.70 -20.42 23.10
C HIS A 106 34.57 -19.28 22.55
N GLY A 107 35.70 -18.99 23.20
CA GLY A 107 36.63 -17.93 22.78
C GLY A 107 36.33 -16.52 23.30
N TRP A 108 35.31 -16.31 24.14
CA TRP A 108 35.10 -15.03 24.81
C TRP A 108 36.25 -14.65 25.77
N PRO A 109 36.65 -13.37 25.83
CA PRO A 109 36.18 -12.25 25.02
C PRO A 109 36.77 -12.24 23.60
N VAL A 110 35.94 -11.89 22.61
CA VAL A 110 36.39 -11.71 21.22
C VAL A 110 36.75 -10.24 21.00
N THR A 111 37.97 -9.86 21.40
CA THR A 111 38.46 -8.47 21.36
C THR A 111 38.25 -7.78 20.02
N GLY A 112 38.47 -8.48 18.89
CA GLY A 112 38.26 -7.91 17.56
C GLY A 112 36.80 -7.52 17.27
N LEU A 113 35.84 -8.40 17.61
CA LEU A 113 34.41 -8.13 17.49
C LEU A 113 34.00 -6.97 18.39
N ILE A 114 34.44 -6.98 19.64
CA ILE A 114 34.12 -5.92 20.62
C ILE A 114 34.65 -4.58 20.13
N ASN A 115 35.88 -4.53 19.65
CA ASN A 115 36.49 -3.31 19.14
C ASN A 115 35.80 -2.80 17.87
N ALA A 116 35.43 -3.70 16.94
CA ALA A 116 34.69 -3.33 15.74
C ALA A 116 33.32 -2.74 16.09
N ALA A 117 32.58 -3.39 16.99
CA ALA A 117 31.29 -2.89 17.48
C ALA A 117 31.43 -1.54 18.21
N HIS A 118 32.33 -1.44 19.18
CA HIS A 118 32.50 -0.25 20.00
C HIS A 118 32.98 0.96 19.19
N ALA A 119 33.79 0.76 18.16
CA ALA A 119 34.22 1.84 17.26
C ALA A 119 33.04 2.54 16.55
N HIS A 120 31.93 1.81 16.36
CA HIS A 120 30.69 2.33 15.77
C HIS A 120 29.61 2.63 16.82
N GLY A 121 29.94 2.55 18.11
CA GLY A 121 28.99 2.77 19.21
C GLY A 121 27.93 1.66 19.34
N VAL A 122 28.21 0.47 18.80
CA VAL A 122 27.37 -0.73 18.94
C VAL A 122 27.73 -1.44 20.23
N LYS A 123 26.71 -1.77 21.03
CA LYS A 123 26.91 -2.49 22.29
C LYS A 123 27.21 -3.97 22.03
N VAL A 124 28.02 -4.59 22.87
CA VAL A 124 28.22 -6.04 22.87
C VAL A 124 27.75 -6.64 24.18
N VAL A 125 26.87 -7.65 24.12
CA VAL A 125 26.39 -8.38 25.29
C VAL A 125 26.81 -9.84 25.23
N LEU A 126 27.15 -10.43 26.37
CA LEU A 126 27.45 -11.87 26.47
C LEU A 126 26.14 -12.65 26.61
N CYS A 127 25.84 -13.54 25.67
CA CYS A 127 24.66 -14.41 25.76
C CYS A 127 24.98 -15.64 26.63
N ALA A 128 24.21 -15.86 27.70
CA ALA A 128 24.34 -17.00 28.60
C ALA A 128 23.23 -18.03 28.33
N THR A 129 23.60 -19.28 28.06
CA THR A 129 22.67 -20.33 27.63
C THR A 129 22.48 -21.43 28.66
N LEU A 130 21.22 -21.87 28.86
CA LEU A 130 20.89 -23.06 29.64
C LEU A 130 19.59 -23.70 29.16
N PHE A 131 19.69 -24.83 28.46
CA PHE A 131 18.54 -25.47 27.80
C PHE A 131 18.02 -26.73 28.51
N ASN A 132 18.67 -27.18 29.59
CA ASN A 132 18.22 -28.35 30.35
C ASN A 132 17.29 -27.94 31.49
N SER A 133 16.00 -28.29 31.40
CA SER A 133 14.97 -27.90 32.38
C SER A 133 15.30 -28.28 33.82
N SER A 134 15.82 -29.48 34.08
CA SER A 134 16.21 -29.89 35.45
C SER A 134 17.41 -29.10 35.98
N SER A 135 18.34 -28.72 35.12
CA SER A 135 19.47 -27.88 35.47
C SER A 135 19.02 -26.45 35.76
N MET A 136 18.07 -25.91 34.99
CA MET A 136 17.45 -24.61 35.27
C MET A 136 16.73 -24.62 36.61
N GLU A 137 15.93 -25.64 36.91
CA GLU A 137 15.26 -25.77 38.20
C GLU A 137 16.26 -25.82 39.36
N THR A 138 17.34 -26.59 39.20
CA THR A 138 18.41 -26.72 40.18
C THR A 138 19.15 -25.39 40.42
N LEU A 139 19.36 -24.60 39.36
CA LEU A 139 20.00 -23.29 39.41
C LEU A 139 19.06 -22.24 40.04
N LEU A 140 17.87 -22.07 39.48
CA LEU A 140 16.94 -20.99 39.81
C LEU A 140 16.34 -21.13 41.21
N SER A 141 16.17 -22.35 41.72
CA SER A 141 15.65 -22.60 43.07
C SER A 141 16.62 -22.25 44.21
N SER A 142 17.88 -21.90 43.92
CA SER A 142 18.91 -21.60 44.93
C SER A 142 19.45 -20.19 44.76
N ALA A 143 19.28 -19.36 45.79
CA ALA A 143 19.82 -17.99 45.82
C ALA A 143 21.34 -17.96 45.63
N ASP A 144 22.07 -18.87 46.27
CA ASP A 144 23.54 -18.96 46.15
C ASP A 144 23.98 -19.29 44.72
N ARG A 145 23.26 -20.17 44.01
CA ARG A 145 23.59 -20.53 42.62
C ARG A 145 23.23 -19.41 41.64
N ARG A 146 22.10 -18.72 41.86
CA ARG A 146 21.77 -17.49 41.12
C ARG A 146 22.87 -16.44 41.29
N GLN A 147 23.30 -16.20 42.53
CA GLN A 147 24.38 -15.25 42.82
C GLN A 147 25.73 -15.67 42.22
N THR A 148 26.03 -16.97 42.25
CA THR A 148 27.23 -17.53 41.59
C THR A 148 27.22 -17.23 40.10
N LEU A 149 26.09 -17.45 39.42
CA LEU A 149 25.96 -17.12 38.01
C LEU A 149 26.11 -15.61 37.74
N ILE A 150 25.42 -14.77 38.51
CA ILE A 150 25.52 -13.30 38.39
C ILE A 150 26.98 -12.85 38.50
N THR A 151 27.71 -13.39 39.49
CA THR A 151 29.11 -13.04 39.74
C THR A 151 30.02 -13.48 38.59
N ASN A 152 29.80 -14.70 38.07
CA ASN A 152 30.57 -15.23 36.96
C ASN A 152 30.33 -14.45 35.66
N LEU A 153 29.06 -14.11 35.37
CA LEU A 153 28.71 -13.29 34.20
C LEU A 153 29.31 -11.89 34.31
N LEU A 154 29.19 -11.23 35.46
CA LEU A 154 29.76 -9.91 35.69
C LEU A 154 31.27 -9.92 35.45
N SER A 155 31.98 -10.93 35.96
CA SER A 155 33.42 -11.10 35.76
C SER A 155 33.79 -11.23 34.29
N GLN A 156 33.03 -12.03 33.51
CA GLN A 156 33.30 -12.20 32.06
C GLN A 156 32.98 -10.94 31.25
N VAL A 157 31.92 -10.22 31.59
CA VAL A 157 31.57 -8.97 30.91
C VAL A 157 32.59 -7.88 31.21
N GLN A 158 33.07 -7.78 32.46
CA GLN A 158 34.17 -6.88 32.83
C GLN A 158 35.48 -7.25 32.14
N ALA A 159 35.78 -8.55 31.99
CA ALA A 159 36.96 -9.02 31.27
C ALA A 159 36.91 -8.66 29.77
N GLY A 160 35.72 -8.68 29.17
CA GLY A 160 35.50 -8.20 27.80
C GLY A 160 35.27 -6.71 27.68
N GLN A 161 35.27 -5.95 28.79
CA GLN A 161 34.80 -4.56 28.84
C GLN A 161 33.49 -4.33 28.06
N ALA A 162 32.61 -5.33 28.07
CA ALA A 162 31.40 -5.39 27.26
C ALA A 162 30.22 -4.72 27.99
N ASP A 163 29.10 -4.58 27.28
CA ASP A 163 28.00 -3.70 27.67
C ASP A 163 26.82 -4.45 28.30
N GLY A 164 27.00 -5.70 28.75
CA GLY A 164 25.97 -6.42 29.50
C GLY A 164 25.79 -7.87 29.08
N VAL A 165 24.57 -8.37 29.27
CA VAL A 165 24.23 -9.79 29.11
C VAL A 165 22.89 -10.00 28.40
N ASN A 166 22.82 -11.10 27.66
CA ASN A 166 21.57 -11.67 27.17
C ASN A 166 21.38 -13.04 27.84
N ILE A 167 20.18 -13.34 28.34
CA ILE A 167 19.86 -14.64 28.94
C ILE A 167 18.99 -15.44 27.98
N ASP A 168 19.50 -16.58 27.55
CA ASP A 168 18.81 -17.49 26.65
C ASP A 168 18.58 -18.86 27.30
N PHE A 169 17.53 -18.90 28.12
CA PHE A 169 17.14 -20.05 28.93
C PHE A 169 15.85 -20.64 28.35
N GLU A 170 15.96 -21.63 27.47
CA GLU A 170 14.79 -22.24 26.81
C GLU A 170 14.26 -23.47 27.56
N GLY A 171 12.93 -23.62 27.60
CA GLY A 171 12.26 -24.73 28.27
C GLY A 171 12.11 -24.55 29.79
N LEU A 172 11.92 -23.29 30.23
CA LEU A 172 11.74 -22.91 31.63
C LEU A 172 10.60 -23.72 32.28
N PRO A 173 10.84 -24.43 33.41
CA PRO A 173 9.76 -25.08 34.14
C PRO A 173 8.83 -24.04 34.75
N ALA A 174 7.51 -24.23 34.63
CA ALA A 174 6.52 -23.30 35.18
C ALA A 174 6.66 -23.10 36.71
N SER A 175 7.20 -24.09 37.44
CA SER A 175 7.53 -23.98 38.86
C SER A 175 8.59 -22.91 39.17
N GLN A 176 9.38 -22.51 38.17
CA GLN A 176 10.48 -21.55 38.31
C GLN A 176 10.12 -20.13 37.88
N LYS A 177 8.86 -19.86 37.48
CA LYS A 177 8.42 -18.53 37.01
C LYS A 177 8.91 -17.38 37.89
N GLN A 178 8.61 -17.44 39.19
CA GLN A 178 8.98 -16.38 40.13
C GLN A 178 10.48 -16.36 40.46
N ASN A 179 11.15 -17.51 40.40
CA ASN A 179 12.60 -17.58 40.57
C ASN A 179 13.34 -16.94 39.38
N MET A 180 12.79 -17.05 38.17
CA MET A 180 13.30 -16.35 36.99
C MET A 180 13.14 -14.83 37.16
N VAL A 181 11.97 -14.34 37.60
CA VAL A 181 11.78 -12.91 37.89
C VAL A 181 12.79 -12.40 38.93
N GLN A 182 13.00 -13.15 40.02
CA GLN A 182 14.00 -12.79 41.02
C GLN A 182 15.42 -12.79 40.45
N PHE A 183 15.80 -13.82 39.69
CA PHE A 183 17.10 -13.91 39.04
C PHE A 183 17.39 -12.68 38.18
N ILE A 184 16.45 -12.29 37.31
CA ILE A 184 16.61 -11.14 36.42
C ILE A 184 16.61 -9.83 37.21
N THR A 185 15.83 -9.72 38.28
CA THR A 185 15.85 -8.54 39.15
C THR A 185 17.24 -8.33 39.77
N ASP A 186 17.82 -9.39 40.34
CA ASP A 186 19.14 -9.35 40.97
C ASP A 186 20.24 -9.10 39.92
N LEU A 187 20.11 -9.73 38.74
CA LEU A 187 21.02 -9.58 37.61
C LEU A 187 21.02 -8.13 37.09
N THR A 188 19.87 -7.58 36.71
CA THR A 188 19.76 -6.20 36.21
C THR A 188 20.28 -5.21 37.24
N THR A 189 19.88 -5.34 38.51
CA THR A 189 20.35 -4.46 39.59
C THR A 189 21.88 -4.48 39.70
N THR A 190 22.47 -5.68 39.66
CA THR A 190 23.93 -5.85 39.75
C THR A 190 24.62 -5.20 38.55
N PHE A 191 24.16 -5.48 37.33
CA PHE A 191 24.77 -4.98 36.10
C PHE A 191 24.66 -3.45 35.99
N HIS A 192 23.47 -2.88 36.19
CA HIS A 192 23.27 -1.42 36.15
C HIS A 192 24.09 -0.69 37.22
N THR A 193 24.35 -1.32 38.36
CA THR A 193 25.18 -0.74 39.43
C THR A 193 26.68 -0.82 39.11
N GLN A 194 27.14 -1.97 38.63
CA GLN A 194 28.58 -2.25 38.45
C GLN A 194 29.11 -1.78 37.08
N ILE A 195 28.24 -1.70 36.08
CA ILE A 195 28.54 -1.28 34.71
C ILE A 195 27.45 -0.29 34.26
N PRO A 196 27.55 1.01 34.62
CA PRO A 196 26.55 1.99 34.22
C PRO A 196 26.34 2.03 32.70
N GLY A 197 25.08 1.90 32.27
CA GLY A 197 24.71 1.84 30.85
C GLY A 197 24.63 0.42 30.25
N SER A 198 24.93 -0.61 31.04
CA SER A 198 24.80 -2.01 30.63
C SER A 198 23.37 -2.40 30.30
N GLU A 199 23.20 -3.37 29.40
CA GLU A 199 21.91 -3.97 29.03
C GLU A 199 21.74 -5.40 29.57
N VAL A 200 20.56 -5.70 30.10
CA VAL A 200 20.12 -7.05 30.46
C VAL A 200 18.88 -7.39 29.63
N THR A 201 19.06 -8.31 28.68
CA THR A 201 17.99 -8.75 27.76
C THR A 201 17.72 -10.25 27.89
N LEU A 202 16.54 -10.69 27.44
CA LEU A 202 16.16 -12.11 27.49
C LEU A 202 15.66 -12.59 26.14
N ALA A 203 16.08 -13.79 25.72
CA ALA A 203 15.39 -14.53 24.66
C ALA A 203 14.12 -15.16 25.23
N MET A 204 13.01 -14.92 24.55
CA MET A 204 11.66 -15.29 24.97
C MET A 204 10.99 -16.14 23.89
N PRO A 205 10.16 -17.14 24.24
CA PRO A 205 9.55 -18.02 23.26
C PRO A 205 8.53 -17.26 22.38
N ALA A 206 8.41 -17.63 21.10
CA ALA A 206 7.29 -17.17 20.25
C ALA A 206 5.93 -17.42 20.92
N VAL A 207 5.77 -18.60 21.54
CA VAL A 207 4.55 -19.00 22.24
C VAL A 207 4.92 -19.69 23.56
N ASP A 208 4.42 -19.16 24.69
CA ASP A 208 4.58 -19.77 26.01
C ASP A 208 3.46 -20.76 26.34
N TRP A 209 3.58 -21.95 25.75
CA TRP A 209 2.64 -23.06 25.93
C TRP A 209 2.41 -23.49 27.38
N ASN A 210 3.37 -23.25 28.25
CA ASN A 210 3.35 -23.72 29.64
C ASN A 210 3.02 -22.62 30.64
N HIS A 211 2.76 -21.39 30.16
CA HIS A 211 2.66 -20.20 30.99
C HIS A 211 3.82 -20.16 32.01
N ALA A 212 5.05 -20.46 31.58
CA ALA A 212 6.21 -20.54 32.46
C ALA A 212 6.84 -19.17 32.73
N TRP A 213 6.52 -18.16 31.92
CA TRP A 213 7.10 -16.84 31.99
C TRP A 213 6.12 -15.81 32.60
N ASP A 214 6.67 -14.77 33.21
CA ASP A 214 5.91 -13.62 33.72
C ASP A 214 6.28 -12.39 32.87
N TYR A 215 5.65 -12.25 31.71
CA TYR A 215 6.01 -11.23 30.73
C TYR A 215 5.95 -9.81 31.30
N SER A 216 4.91 -9.51 32.08
CA SER A 216 4.73 -8.17 32.68
C SER A 216 5.83 -7.84 33.68
N ALA A 217 6.15 -8.77 34.59
CA ALA A 217 7.22 -8.57 35.56
C ALA A 217 8.58 -8.43 34.85
N LEU A 218 8.89 -9.34 33.92
CA LEU A 218 10.15 -9.35 33.18
C LEU A 218 10.34 -8.08 32.33
N ALA A 219 9.31 -7.61 31.62
CA ALA A 219 9.37 -6.35 30.89
C ALA A 219 9.59 -5.12 31.81
N GLY A 220 9.23 -5.23 33.09
CA GLY A 220 9.45 -4.15 34.08
C GLY A 220 10.85 -4.09 34.65
N ILE A 221 11.64 -5.17 34.53
CA ILE A 221 12.96 -5.29 35.15
C ILE A 221 14.09 -5.52 34.15
N ALA A 222 13.78 -5.93 32.91
CA ALA A 222 14.76 -6.11 31.85
C ALA A 222 14.84 -4.87 30.95
N ASP A 223 15.94 -4.74 30.21
CA ASP A 223 16.13 -3.70 29.19
C ASP A 223 15.44 -4.04 27.87
N GLY A 224 15.20 -5.33 27.61
CA GLY A 224 14.45 -5.79 26.45
C GLY A 224 14.10 -7.29 26.50
N LEU A 225 12.94 -7.63 25.96
CA LEU A 225 12.47 -8.99 25.75
C LEU A 225 12.54 -9.30 24.25
N PHE A 226 13.50 -10.15 23.86
CA PHE A 226 13.67 -10.62 22.50
C PHE A 226 12.67 -11.76 22.24
N ILE A 227 11.60 -11.46 21.50
CA ILE A 227 10.61 -12.45 21.09
C ILE A 227 11.24 -13.26 19.96
N MET A 228 11.51 -14.56 20.18
CA MET A 228 11.99 -15.46 19.14
C MET A 228 10.86 -15.75 18.14
N GLY A 229 10.50 -14.76 17.31
CA GLY A 229 9.39 -14.75 16.36
C GLY A 229 9.58 -15.66 15.15
N TYR A 230 10.05 -16.88 15.39
CA TYR A 230 10.35 -17.92 14.42
C TYR A 230 10.12 -19.31 15.03
N ASP A 231 10.36 -20.37 14.25
CA ASP A 231 10.09 -21.78 14.60
C ASP A 231 8.59 -22.13 14.80
N TYR A 232 7.66 -21.39 14.17
CA TYR A 232 6.24 -21.79 14.14
C TYR A 232 6.04 -23.08 13.33
N HIS A 233 6.75 -23.22 12.21
CA HIS A 233 7.09 -24.51 11.63
C HIS A 233 8.57 -24.80 11.88
N TRP A 234 8.87 -26.00 12.38
CA TRP A 234 10.20 -26.42 12.79
C TRP A 234 10.55 -27.77 12.15
N SER A 235 11.80 -28.21 12.24
CA SER A 235 12.31 -29.41 11.55
C SER A 235 11.45 -30.68 11.70
N GLY A 236 10.75 -30.87 12.82
CA GLY A 236 9.87 -32.02 13.05
C GLY A 236 8.38 -31.77 12.79
N SER A 237 8.00 -30.63 12.21
CA SER A 237 6.62 -30.37 11.80
C SER A 237 6.12 -31.44 10.83
N SER A 238 4.86 -31.86 11.01
CA SER A 238 4.20 -32.85 10.15
C SER A 238 3.80 -32.30 8.77
N THR A 239 3.89 -30.98 8.60
CA THR A 239 3.69 -30.27 7.33
C THR A 239 4.84 -29.31 7.11
N THR A 240 5.15 -29.09 5.83
CA THR A 240 5.98 -27.97 5.39
C THR A 240 5.28 -26.65 5.72
N GLY A 241 6.03 -25.56 5.84
CA GLY A 241 5.44 -24.24 6.06
C GLY A 241 6.44 -23.19 6.50
N ALA A 242 5.96 -21.94 6.54
CA ALA A 242 6.74 -20.78 6.94
C ALA A 242 7.34 -20.95 8.35
N VAL A 243 8.64 -20.64 8.48
CA VAL A 243 9.34 -20.66 9.77
C VAL A 243 8.85 -19.52 10.66
N ALA A 244 8.63 -18.33 10.08
CA ALA A 244 8.10 -17.14 10.72
C ALA A 244 6.94 -16.55 9.91
N PRO A 245 5.77 -17.20 9.87
CA PRO A 245 4.61 -16.66 9.17
C PRO A 245 4.24 -15.30 9.78
N LEU A 246 4.08 -14.26 8.96
CA LEU A 246 3.59 -12.96 9.45
C LEU A 246 2.13 -13.10 9.91
N THR A 247 1.33 -13.75 9.07
CA THR A 247 -0.11 -14.00 9.23
C THR A 247 -0.44 -15.47 8.94
N GLY A 248 -1.71 -15.85 9.07
CA GLY A 248 -2.17 -17.21 8.77
C GLY A 248 -1.84 -18.24 9.86
N GLY A 249 -2.50 -19.40 9.80
CA GLY A 249 -2.39 -20.43 10.85
C GLY A 249 -2.96 -19.99 12.20
N THR A 250 -2.81 -20.84 13.21
CA THR A 250 -3.29 -20.55 14.58
C THR A 250 -2.34 -19.60 15.33
N TYR A 251 -1.04 -19.76 15.12
CA TYR A 251 0.02 -18.98 15.75
C TYR A 251 0.96 -18.47 14.67
N ASN A 252 1.27 -17.19 14.73
CA ASN A 252 2.11 -16.47 13.78
C ASN A 252 2.76 -15.26 14.47
N VAL A 253 3.65 -14.57 13.75
CA VAL A 253 4.40 -13.43 14.29
C VAL A 253 3.47 -12.32 14.79
N SER A 254 2.44 -11.97 14.03
CA SER A 254 1.48 -10.93 14.44
C SER A 254 0.73 -11.31 15.72
N TRP A 255 0.34 -12.58 15.86
CA TRP A 255 -0.29 -13.10 17.07
C TRP A 255 0.64 -12.98 18.27
N SER A 256 1.91 -13.40 18.14
CA SER A 256 2.86 -13.34 19.25
C SER A 256 3.16 -11.90 19.67
N VAL A 257 3.31 -10.97 18.71
CA VAL A 257 3.46 -9.54 19.04
C VAL A 257 2.25 -9.03 19.84
N SER A 258 1.03 -9.36 19.40
CA SER A 258 -0.21 -8.99 20.10
C SER A 258 -0.30 -9.60 21.51
N ASP A 259 0.06 -10.88 21.67
CA ASP A 259 0.06 -11.58 22.96
C ASP A 259 1.04 -10.94 23.96
N TYR A 260 2.25 -10.61 23.52
CA TYR A 260 3.24 -9.92 24.35
C TYR A 260 2.79 -8.50 24.71
N LEU A 261 2.22 -7.73 23.77
CA LEU A 261 1.70 -6.39 24.06
C LEU A 261 0.57 -6.45 25.09
N ALA A 262 -0.38 -7.37 24.92
CA ALA A 262 -1.47 -7.57 25.88
C ALA A 262 -0.94 -7.97 27.27
N SER A 263 -0.02 -8.93 27.31
CA SER A 263 0.51 -9.51 28.56
C SER A 263 1.46 -8.58 29.31
N THR A 264 2.13 -7.64 28.62
CA THR A 264 3.05 -6.68 29.24
C THR A 264 2.37 -5.37 29.65
N GLY A 265 1.08 -5.19 29.35
CA GLY A 265 0.39 -3.91 29.55
C GLY A 265 0.85 -2.85 28.56
N ASN A 266 1.07 -3.25 27.30
CA ASN A 266 1.48 -2.41 26.18
C ASN A 266 2.85 -1.72 26.33
N ARG A 267 3.82 -2.41 26.95
CA ARG A 267 5.22 -1.93 27.05
C ARG A 267 5.99 -2.24 25.77
N ALA A 268 5.54 -1.67 24.66
CA ALA A 268 6.12 -1.90 23.33
C ALA A 268 7.63 -1.55 23.28
N ASP A 269 8.04 -0.53 24.03
CA ASP A 269 9.45 -0.10 24.20
C ASP A 269 10.38 -1.13 24.84
N LYS A 270 9.82 -2.25 25.32
CA LYS A 270 10.55 -3.38 25.91
C LYS A 270 10.57 -4.63 25.03
N LEU A 271 9.96 -4.60 23.84
CA LEU A 271 9.80 -5.76 22.98
C LEU A 271 10.70 -5.64 21.75
N ILE A 272 11.52 -6.66 21.50
CA ILE A 272 12.37 -6.77 20.31
C ILE A 272 11.85 -7.95 19.49
N LEU A 273 11.39 -7.70 18.27
CA LEU A 273 10.89 -8.76 17.39
C LEU A 273 12.04 -9.49 16.71
N GLY A 274 12.30 -10.73 17.13
CA GLY A 274 13.24 -11.63 16.49
C GLY A 274 12.75 -12.15 15.14
N VAL A 275 13.60 -12.06 14.11
CA VAL A 275 13.37 -12.55 12.76
C VAL A 275 14.45 -13.57 12.35
N PRO A 276 14.10 -14.58 11.52
CA PRO A 276 15.04 -15.60 11.12
C PRO A 276 15.81 -15.21 9.84
N TYR A 277 17.14 -15.30 9.87
CA TYR A 277 18.00 -15.32 8.67
C TYR A 277 18.27 -16.77 8.23
N TYR A 278 17.25 -17.61 8.34
CA TYR A 278 17.28 -19.00 7.93
C TYR A 278 15.88 -19.44 7.49
N GLY A 279 15.84 -20.58 6.82
CA GLY A 279 14.63 -21.32 6.49
C GLY A 279 14.78 -22.79 6.86
N ILE A 280 13.73 -23.57 6.58
CA ILE A 280 13.76 -25.03 6.74
C ILE A 280 13.28 -25.67 5.45
N GLU A 281 13.99 -26.72 5.04
CA GLU A 281 13.65 -27.56 3.90
C GLU A 281 13.30 -28.96 4.37
N TRP A 282 12.09 -29.42 4.05
CA TRP A 282 11.64 -30.77 4.36
C TRP A 282 11.49 -31.63 3.11
N PRO A 283 11.74 -32.94 3.21
CA PRO A 283 11.15 -33.88 2.27
C PRO A 283 9.63 -33.92 2.46
N ALA A 284 8.87 -33.91 1.37
CA ALA A 284 7.42 -33.73 1.34
C ALA A 284 6.75 -34.76 0.42
N VAL A 285 5.42 -34.91 0.56
CA VAL A 285 4.63 -35.81 -0.29
C VAL A 285 4.30 -35.21 -1.67
N SER A 286 4.28 -33.89 -1.80
CA SER A 286 3.97 -33.17 -3.04
C SER A 286 4.65 -31.81 -3.10
N SER A 287 4.51 -31.12 -4.25
CA SER A 287 4.91 -29.72 -4.44
C SER A 287 3.89 -28.70 -3.95
N SER A 288 2.72 -29.12 -3.45
CA SER A 288 1.68 -28.20 -2.99
C SER A 288 2.12 -27.52 -1.69
N PRO A 289 1.99 -26.19 -1.54
CA PRO A 289 2.41 -25.51 -0.32
C PRO A 289 1.71 -26.11 0.91
N GLY A 290 2.45 -26.29 2.00
CA GLY A 290 1.91 -26.90 3.21
C GLY A 290 1.76 -28.43 3.15
N ALA A 291 2.36 -29.10 2.16
CA ALA A 291 2.31 -30.56 2.04
C ALA A 291 2.85 -31.27 3.29
N ALA A 292 2.30 -32.46 3.56
CA ALA A 292 2.77 -33.34 4.63
C ALA A 292 4.26 -33.69 4.45
N THR A 293 5.01 -33.67 5.54
CA THR A 293 6.42 -34.04 5.57
C THR A 293 6.58 -35.56 5.56
N THR A 294 7.62 -36.05 4.91
CA THR A 294 7.97 -37.48 4.88
C THR A 294 9.19 -37.80 5.75
N GLY A 295 9.76 -36.77 6.40
CA GLY A 295 10.92 -36.88 7.26
C GLY A 295 11.28 -35.53 7.90
N THR A 296 12.37 -35.53 8.65
CA THR A 296 12.87 -34.34 9.36
C THR A 296 13.40 -33.29 8.38
N GLY A 297 12.99 -32.04 8.58
CA GLY A 297 13.50 -30.89 7.84
C GLY A 297 14.93 -30.53 8.23
N SER A 298 15.61 -29.88 7.30
CA SER A 298 16.97 -29.38 7.45
C SER A 298 16.99 -27.85 7.41
N SER A 299 17.68 -27.24 8.37
CA SER A 299 17.88 -25.78 8.38
C SER A 299 18.71 -25.36 7.17
N LYS A 300 18.30 -24.29 6.50
CA LYS A 300 19.06 -23.62 5.44
C LYS A 300 19.30 -22.19 5.87
N ILE A 301 20.54 -21.78 6.03
CA ILE A 301 20.85 -20.36 6.24
C ILE A 301 20.37 -19.52 5.05
N TYR A 302 20.12 -18.23 5.26
CA TYR A 302 19.59 -17.32 4.23
C TYR A 302 20.31 -17.46 2.89
N ASN A 303 21.65 -17.40 2.89
CA ASN A 303 22.44 -17.48 1.66
C ASN A 303 22.23 -18.79 0.89
N THR A 304 22.00 -19.91 1.58
CA THR A 304 21.68 -21.19 0.93
C THR A 304 20.23 -21.20 0.42
N ALA A 305 19.27 -20.73 1.22
CA ALA A 305 17.86 -20.76 0.88
C ALA A 305 17.54 -19.90 -0.36
N VAL A 306 18.12 -18.69 -0.45
CA VAL A 306 17.90 -17.80 -1.60
C VAL A 306 18.48 -18.37 -2.90
N VAL A 307 19.63 -19.07 -2.82
CA VAL A 307 20.22 -19.77 -3.99
C VAL A 307 19.33 -20.92 -4.44
N LEU A 308 18.78 -21.70 -3.50
CA LEU A 308 17.84 -22.78 -3.81
C LEU A 308 16.55 -22.22 -4.43
N ALA A 309 16.01 -21.13 -3.89
CA ALA A 309 14.84 -20.46 -4.46
C ALA A 309 15.09 -19.93 -5.88
N ALA A 310 16.25 -19.30 -6.12
CA ALA A 310 16.63 -18.86 -7.47
C ALA A 310 16.80 -20.04 -8.45
N THR A 311 17.26 -21.20 -7.96
CA THR A 311 17.48 -22.40 -8.77
C THR A 311 16.18 -23.13 -9.11
N TYR A 312 15.26 -23.23 -8.15
CA TYR A 312 14.06 -24.06 -8.27
C TYR A 312 12.75 -23.28 -8.47
N GLY A 313 12.83 -21.95 -8.49
CA GLY A 313 11.69 -21.06 -8.58
C GLY A 313 11.25 -20.58 -7.20
N ARG A 314 11.32 -19.26 -7.00
CA ARG A 314 10.76 -18.59 -5.84
C ARG A 314 9.25 -18.48 -6.00
N ASN A 315 8.51 -19.03 -5.05
CA ASN A 315 7.08 -18.86 -4.89
C ASN A 315 6.80 -17.98 -3.68
N TRP A 316 5.61 -17.37 -3.65
CA TRP A 316 5.13 -16.57 -2.52
C TRP A 316 3.85 -17.19 -1.97
N ASP A 317 3.78 -17.37 -0.65
CA ASP A 317 2.55 -17.76 0.03
C ASP A 317 1.87 -16.51 0.61
N THR A 318 0.73 -16.12 0.04
CA THR A 318 0.00 -14.90 0.43
C THR A 318 -0.63 -15.00 1.82
N ASN A 319 -0.88 -16.20 2.33
CA ASN A 319 -1.47 -16.37 3.66
C ASN A 319 -0.44 -16.13 4.78
N SER A 320 0.77 -16.66 4.63
CA SER A 320 1.86 -16.48 5.59
C SER A 320 2.77 -15.29 5.29
N GLN A 321 2.64 -14.69 4.10
CA GLN A 321 3.52 -13.62 3.60
C GLN A 321 4.99 -14.05 3.64
N THR A 322 5.27 -15.24 3.13
CA THR A 322 6.59 -15.90 3.22
C THR A 322 6.96 -16.54 1.87
N PRO A 323 8.21 -16.42 1.41
CA PRO A 323 8.67 -17.09 0.20
C PRO A 323 8.96 -18.57 0.46
N TRP A 324 8.82 -19.36 -0.59
CA TRP A 324 9.15 -20.79 -0.56
C TRP A 324 9.55 -21.29 -1.94
N TYR A 325 10.18 -22.46 -1.99
CA TYR A 325 10.53 -23.15 -3.23
C TYR A 325 10.24 -24.63 -3.09
N ALA A 326 10.05 -25.32 -4.21
CA ALA A 326 9.87 -26.76 -4.24
C ALA A 326 10.56 -27.39 -5.44
N TYR A 327 11.10 -28.58 -5.23
CA TYR A 327 11.73 -29.35 -6.30
C TYR A 327 11.57 -30.85 -6.05
N SER A 328 11.73 -31.64 -7.11
CA SER A 328 11.70 -33.09 -7.02
C SER A 328 13.08 -33.66 -7.35
N SER A 329 13.71 -34.30 -6.38
CA SER A 329 14.99 -35.00 -6.54
C SER A 329 15.01 -36.24 -5.63
N GLY A 330 14.57 -37.38 -6.17
CA GLY A 330 14.40 -38.60 -5.37
C GLY A 330 13.20 -38.54 -4.42
N GLY A 331 12.27 -37.60 -4.65
CA GLY A 331 11.16 -37.24 -3.78
C GLY A 331 10.90 -35.73 -3.85
N TRP A 332 9.74 -35.27 -3.38
CA TRP A 332 9.49 -33.84 -3.28
C TRP A 332 10.21 -33.24 -2.09
N HIS A 333 10.73 -32.04 -2.25
CA HIS A 333 11.29 -31.21 -1.21
C HIS A 333 10.65 -29.82 -1.26
N GLN A 334 10.38 -29.22 -0.10
CA GLN A 334 9.97 -27.82 -0.02
C GLN A 334 10.83 -27.09 1.00
N GLY A 335 11.36 -25.94 0.59
CA GLY A 335 12.06 -25.01 1.46
C GLY A 335 11.25 -23.75 1.67
N TRP A 336 11.09 -23.36 2.93
CA TRP A 336 10.42 -22.14 3.36
C TRP A 336 11.42 -21.29 4.13
N TYR A 337 11.53 -20.02 3.79
CA TYR A 337 12.56 -19.12 4.32
C TYR A 337 12.04 -17.68 4.35
N ASP A 338 12.79 -16.78 4.97
CA ASP A 338 12.52 -15.34 4.90
C ASP A 338 13.46 -14.66 3.91
N ASP A 339 12.94 -13.72 3.12
CA ASP A 339 13.73 -12.84 2.27
C ASP A 339 13.42 -11.37 2.49
N ALA A 340 14.05 -10.48 1.70
CA ALA A 340 13.93 -9.05 1.90
C ALA A 340 12.45 -8.60 1.93
N GLN A 341 11.59 -9.17 1.07
CA GLN A 341 10.16 -8.83 1.05
C GLN A 341 9.45 -9.28 2.34
N SER A 342 9.65 -10.53 2.80
CA SER A 342 8.97 -11.01 4.01
C SER A 342 9.55 -10.46 5.31
N LEU A 343 10.83 -10.05 5.29
CA LEU A 343 11.49 -9.36 6.39
C LEU A 343 11.03 -7.90 6.50
N GLU A 344 10.86 -7.19 5.38
CA GLU A 344 10.32 -5.82 5.35
C GLU A 344 8.96 -5.76 6.06
N LEU A 345 8.04 -6.67 5.71
CA LEU A 345 6.72 -6.73 6.36
C LEU A 345 6.80 -6.98 7.88
N LYS A 346 7.79 -7.74 8.35
CA LYS A 346 8.02 -7.97 9.80
C LYS A 346 8.65 -6.75 10.45
N TYR A 347 9.51 -6.03 9.74
CA TYR A 347 10.07 -4.77 10.22
C TYR A 347 8.99 -3.70 10.33
N ASP A 348 8.08 -3.62 9.36
CA ASP A 348 6.91 -2.74 9.38
C ASP A 348 5.95 -3.10 10.52
N LEU A 349 5.75 -4.39 10.81
CA LEU A 349 5.00 -4.80 12.00
C LEU A 349 5.66 -4.28 13.27
N ALA A 350 6.98 -4.38 13.41
CA ALA A 350 7.69 -3.86 14.57
C ALA A 350 7.57 -2.32 14.70
N LEU A 351 7.66 -1.60 13.58
CA LEU A 351 7.52 -0.14 13.53
C LEU A 351 6.08 0.30 13.84
N SER A 352 5.08 -0.31 13.21
CA SER A 352 3.66 0.03 13.39
C SER A 352 3.15 -0.24 14.80
N GLN A 353 3.67 -1.28 15.45
CA GLN A 353 3.37 -1.59 16.86
C GLN A 353 4.28 -0.81 17.84
N ASN A 354 5.11 0.09 17.33
CA ASN A 354 6.02 0.93 18.11
C ASN A 354 6.94 0.12 19.05
N LEU A 355 7.36 -1.07 18.60
CA LEU A 355 8.24 -1.94 19.37
C LEU A 355 9.62 -1.28 19.61
N GLN A 356 10.39 -1.80 20.56
CA GLN A 356 11.76 -1.37 20.82
C GLN A 356 12.62 -1.48 19.55
N GLY A 357 12.38 -2.53 18.76
CA GLY A 357 12.98 -2.73 17.46
C GLY A 357 12.92 -4.19 17.01
N VAL A 358 13.92 -4.61 16.22
CA VAL A 358 14.01 -5.96 15.65
C VAL A 358 15.28 -6.67 16.07
N GLY A 359 15.26 -7.98 15.95
CA GLY A 359 16.30 -8.89 16.39
C GLY A 359 16.63 -9.94 15.32
N ILE A 360 17.90 -10.31 15.12
CA ILE A 360 18.30 -11.22 14.04
C ILE A 360 18.89 -12.50 14.61
N TRP A 361 18.31 -13.65 14.23
CA TRP A 361 18.92 -14.97 14.36
C TRP A 361 19.24 -15.57 12.97
N ALA A 362 20.49 -15.63 12.52
CA ALA A 362 21.67 -15.06 13.17
C ALA A 362 22.51 -14.26 12.16
N LEU A 363 23.28 -13.30 12.69
CA LEU A 363 24.23 -12.54 11.89
C LEU A 363 25.25 -13.49 11.27
N GLY A 364 25.60 -13.28 10.00
CA GLY A 364 26.52 -14.14 9.25
C GLY A 364 25.81 -15.19 8.37
N TYR A 365 24.55 -15.54 8.65
CA TYR A 365 23.78 -16.50 7.83
C TYR A 365 23.45 -16.01 6.42
N ASP A 366 23.53 -14.70 6.22
CA ASP A 366 23.38 -14.02 4.96
C ASP A 366 24.67 -14.00 4.11
N HIS A 367 25.83 -14.32 4.71
CA HIS A 367 27.14 -14.28 4.06
C HIS A 367 27.46 -12.90 3.42
N GLY A 368 27.08 -11.80 4.07
CA GLY A 368 27.39 -10.44 3.62
C GLY A 368 26.54 -10.00 2.42
N ARG A 369 25.34 -10.58 2.26
CA ARG A 369 24.42 -10.23 1.19
C ARG A 369 23.87 -8.83 1.39
N GLN A 370 24.18 -7.94 0.45
CA GLN A 370 23.94 -6.51 0.58
C GLN A 370 22.44 -6.18 0.67
N GLU A 371 21.56 -6.95 0.04
CA GLU A 371 20.11 -6.68 0.04
C GLU A 371 19.48 -6.66 1.45
N LEU A 372 20.00 -7.43 2.41
CA LEU A 372 19.48 -7.41 3.77
C LEU A 372 20.02 -6.21 4.56
N TRP A 373 21.25 -5.77 4.28
CA TRP A 373 21.79 -4.53 4.82
C TRP A 373 21.10 -3.30 4.22
N ASP A 374 20.84 -3.31 2.92
CA ASP A 374 20.09 -2.26 2.23
C ASP A 374 18.65 -2.17 2.75
N LEU A 375 18.02 -3.32 3.05
CA LEU A 375 16.71 -3.33 3.69
C LEU A 375 16.77 -2.73 5.10
N LEU A 376 17.70 -3.18 5.96
CA LEU A 376 17.89 -2.59 7.29
C LEU A 376 18.17 -1.09 7.21
N ALA A 377 18.96 -0.65 6.22
CA ALA A 377 19.14 0.76 5.95
C ALA A 377 17.80 1.41 5.57
N SER A 378 17.09 0.92 4.56
CA SER A 378 15.82 1.53 4.11
C SER A 378 14.81 1.71 5.25
N VAL A 379 14.71 0.73 6.16
CA VAL A 379 13.71 0.72 7.24
C VAL A 379 14.21 1.41 8.52
N PHE A 380 15.45 1.17 8.94
CA PHE A 380 15.97 1.62 10.23
C PHE A 380 16.99 2.75 10.14
N SER A 381 17.44 3.16 8.95
CA SER A 381 18.46 4.22 8.84
C SER A 381 17.97 5.62 9.17
N GLY A 382 16.64 5.82 9.24
CA GLY A 382 16.06 7.17 9.18
C GLY A 382 16.42 7.96 7.90
N SER A 383 17.06 7.31 6.91
CA SER A 383 17.77 7.85 5.75
C SER A 383 17.73 6.89 4.55
N GLY A 384 16.57 6.29 4.23
CA GLY A 384 16.35 5.50 3.00
C GLY A 384 15.93 6.38 1.82
N PRO A 385 15.84 5.87 0.57
CA PRO A 385 15.14 6.58 -0.50
C PRO A 385 13.73 6.95 -0.02
N PRO A 386 13.16 8.07 -0.50
CA PRO A 386 11.89 8.51 0.01
C PRO A 386 10.79 7.53 -0.35
N THR A 387 9.74 7.42 0.46
CA THR A 387 8.55 6.66 0.03
C THR A 387 7.85 7.37 -1.14
N ALA A 388 7.00 6.66 -1.88
CA ALA A 388 6.24 7.30 -2.95
C ALA A 388 5.26 8.34 -2.36
N PRO A 389 5.02 9.46 -3.06
CA PRO A 389 3.87 10.32 -2.77
C PRO A 389 2.57 9.53 -2.97
N GLN A 390 1.66 9.62 -2.00
CA GLN A 390 0.32 9.02 -1.99
C GLN A 390 -0.75 10.13 -1.83
N GLU A 391 -2.04 9.79 -1.89
CA GLU A 391 -3.16 10.75 -1.74
C GLU A 391 -2.98 12.03 -2.58
N VAL A 392 -2.57 11.86 -3.83
CA VAL A 392 -2.13 12.99 -4.65
C VAL A 392 -3.34 13.80 -5.12
N ALA A 393 -3.29 15.12 -4.90
CA ALA A 393 -4.27 16.06 -5.42
C ALA A 393 -3.61 17.20 -6.20
N LEU A 394 -4.01 17.35 -7.47
CA LEU A 394 -3.58 18.43 -8.37
C LEU A 394 -4.75 19.40 -8.60
N LEU A 395 -4.77 20.50 -7.83
CA LEU A 395 -5.89 21.43 -7.78
C LEU A 395 -5.51 22.79 -8.36
N GLN A 396 -6.33 23.32 -9.27
CA GLN A 396 -6.07 24.63 -9.88
C GLN A 396 -6.72 25.76 -9.07
N ALA A 397 -5.92 26.75 -8.67
CA ALA A 397 -6.40 28.01 -8.11
C ALA A 397 -5.40 29.14 -8.37
N ASP A 398 -5.87 30.38 -8.45
CA ASP A 398 -5.04 31.59 -8.58
C ASP A 398 -4.02 31.56 -9.75
N GLY A 399 -4.36 30.86 -10.83
CA GLY A 399 -3.48 30.70 -12.00
C GLY A 399 -2.28 29.77 -11.77
N ALA A 400 -2.32 28.95 -10.73
CA ALA A 400 -1.30 27.98 -10.35
C ALA A 400 -1.91 26.59 -10.11
N ILE A 401 -1.02 25.60 -9.98
CA ILE A 401 -1.38 24.23 -9.62
C ILE A 401 -0.90 23.99 -8.19
N HIS A 402 -1.82 23.69 -7.28
CA HIS A 402 -1.51 23.29 -5.92
C HIS A 402 -1.44 21.77 -5.84
N CYS A 403 -0.26 21.28 -5.51
CA CYS A 403 0.02 19.87 -5.35
C CYS A 403 -0.05 19.52 -3.87
N ARG A 404 -1.08 18.76 -3.47
CA ARG A 404 -1.18 18.13 -2.14
C ARG A 404 -0.85 16.65 -2.28
N TYR A 405 -0.30 16.06 -1.23
CA TYR A 405 0.05 14.64 -1.17
C TYR A 405 0.14 14.19 0.29
N SER A 406 0.15 12.89 0.53
CA SER A 406 0.61 12.25 1.76
C SER A 406 1.79 11.31 1.44
N GLY A 407 2.29 10.57 2.43
CA GLY A 407 3.48 9.73 2.26
C GLY A 407 4.74 10.57 2.00
N ALA A 408 5.57 10.13 1.05
CA ALA A 408 6.86 10.74 0.73
C ALA A 408 7.77 10.98 1.94
N VAL A 409 7.77 10.02 2.87
CA VAL A 409 8.62 10.05 4.07
C VAL A 409 10.08 10.06 3.63
N HIS A 410 10.91 10.85 4.32
CA HIS A 410 12.34 11.05 4.00
C HIS A 410 12.64 11.84 2.72
N ALA A 411 11.65 12.47 2.07
CA ALA A 411 11.90 13.37 0.94
C ALA A 411 12.58 14.69 1.40
N ASP A 412 13.69 15.06 0.76
CA ASP A 412 14.33 16.37 0.92
C ASP A 412 13.60 17.44 0.11
N TYR A 413 13.16 17.08 -1.11
CA TYR A 413 12.43 17.95 -2.03
C TYR A 413 11.63 17.13 -3.04
N PHE A 414 10.82 17.81 -3.84
CA PHE A 414 9.99 17.21 -4.88
C PHE A 414 10.35 17.71 -6.27
N ARG A 415 10.23 16.83 -7.25
CA ARG A 415 10.19 17.15 -8.68
C ARG A 415 8.80 16.86 -9.23
N VAL A 416 8.43 17.57 -10.29
CA VAL A 416 7.19 17.31 -11.02
C VAL A 416 7.57 16.86 -12.42
N LEU A 417 7.17 15.63 -12.75
CA LEU A 417 7.42 15.00 -14.04
C LEU A 417 6.20 15.23 -14.94
N ARG A 418 6.37 15.94 -16.06
CA ARG A 418 5.32 16.21 -17.03
C ARG A 418 5.48 15.34 -18.27
N TYR A 419 4.36 14.78 -18.74
CA TYR A 419 4.32 13.90 -19.90
C TYR A 419 3.38 14.47 -20.98
N SER A 420 3.66 14.19 -22.25
CA SER A 420 2.78 14.61 -23.37
C SER A 420 1.62 13.65 -23.63
N ASP A 421 1.85 12.35 -23.45
CA ASP A 421 0.95 11.25 -23.81
C ASP A 421 0.91 10.17 -22.72
N GLY A 422 1.44 10.47 -21.53
CA GLY A 422 1.57 9.53 -20.42
C GLY A 422 2.81 8.67 -20.42
N ALA A 423 3.50 8.54 -21.55
CA ALA A 423 4.70 7.72 -21.68
C ALA A 423 5.95 8.56 -21.90
N THR A 424 5.82 9.65 -22.66
CA THR A 424 6.94 10.50 -23.06
C THR A 424 7.11 11.65 -22.08
N LEU A 425 8.14 11.59 -21.25
CA LEU A 425 8.53 12.68 -20.34
C LEU A 425 8.97 13.89 -21.19
N THR A 426 8.32 15.02 -21.00
CA THR A 426 8.60 16.27 -21.73
C THR A 426 9.33 17.29 -20.87
N GLU A 427 9.06 17.33 -19.58
CA GLU A 427 9.60 18.35 -18.68
C GLU A 427 9.71 17.82 -17.25
N THR A 428 10.75 18.27 -16.53
CA THR A 428 10.92 18.07 -15.09
C THR A 428 11.01 19.43 -14.42
N LEU A 429 10.07 19.74 -13.53
CA LEU A 429 10.03 20.98 -12.77
C LEU A 429 10.48 20.75 -11.32
N GLY A 430 11.06 21.77 -10.68
CA GLY A 430 11.50 21.75 -9.29
C GLY A 430 12.88 22.37 -9.09
N PRO A 431 13.47 22.25 -7.88
CA PRO A 431 12.94 21.55 -6.71
C PRO A 431 11.77 22.30 -6.05
N PHE A 432 10.82 21.56 -5.52
CA PHE A 432 9.73 22.08 -4.68
C PHE A 432 9.88 21.59 -3.24
N SER A 433 9.34 22.35 -2.29
CA SER A 433 9.30 21.98 -0.88
C SER A 433 7.97 22.41 -0.25
N GLY A 434 7.55 21.69 0.79
CA GLY A 434 6.29 21.93 1.50
C GLY A 434 5.13 21.07 1.01
N ASN A 435 4.09 20.98 1.85
CA ASN A 435 2.84 20.28 1.56
C ASN A 435 1.66 21.17 2.00
N PRO A 436 0.88 21.75 1.08
CA PRO A 436 1.04 21.65 -0.37
C PRO A 436 2.24 22.47 -0.89
N PHE A 437 2.79 22.10 -2.04
CA PHE A 437 3.64 22.99 -2.85
C PHE A 437 2.88 23.49 -4.08
N THR A 438 3.37 24.59 -4.68
CA THR A 438 2.68 25.28 -5.79
C THR A 438 3.55 25.33 -7.03
N ILE A 439 3.00 24.92 -8.17
CA ILE A 439 3.58 25.11 -9.50
C ILE A 439 2.99 26.38 -10.09
N ASN A 440 3.82 27.40 -10.27
CA ASN A 440 3.39 28.68 -10.83
C ASN A 440 3.08 28.56 -12.33
N GLY A 441 1.91 29.04 -12.73
CA GLY A 441 1.46 29.05 -14.11
C GLY A 441 0.77 27.75 -14.53
N LEU A 442 -0.27 27.89 -15.34
CA LEU A 442 -1.00 26.79 -15.94
C LEU A 442 -0.46 26.45 -17.34
N PRO A 443 -0.61 25.18 -17.80
CA PRO A 443 -0.29 24.82 -19.18
C PRO A 443 -0.98 25.76 -20.17
N THR A 444 -0.26 26.24 -21.19
CA THR A 444 -0.82 27.18 -22.17
C THR A 444 -1.62 26.50 -23.28
N HIS A 445 -1.47 25.18 -23.45
CA HIS A 445 -2.10 24.40 -24.52
C HIS A 445 -2.53 23.02 -24.02
N GLY A 446 -3.85 22.80 -23.94
CA GLY A 446 -4.43 21.48 -23.66
C GLY A 446 -4.12 20.92 -22.26
N PRO A 447 -4.51 19.65 -22.01
CA PRO A 447 -4.18 18.97 -20.77
C PRO A 447 -2.69 18.73 -20.58
N SER A 448 -2.25 18.65 -19.32
CA SER A 448 -0.91 18.22 -18.92
C SER A 448 -1.00 17.02 -17.98
N TRP A 449 -0.15 16.02 -18.21
CA TRP A 449 -0.08 14.79 -17.40
C TRP A 449 1.11 14.86 -16.46
N ILE A 450 0.93 14.52 -15.19
CA ILE A 450 1.84 14.84 -14.10
C ILE A 450 2.02 13.64 -13.18
N ARG A 451 3.27 13.34 -12.82
CA ARG A 451 3.65 12.58 -11.62
C ARG A 451 4.42 13.47 -10.65
N ILE A 452 4.22 13.28 -9.35
CA ILE A 452 5.03 13.91 -8.31
C ILE A 452 6.14 12.94 -7.94
N GLU A 453 7.38 13.41 -7.87
CA GLU A 453 8.54 12.59 -7.54
C GLU A 453 9.20 13.12 -6.27
N ALA A 454 9.20 12.30 -5.23
CA ALA A 454 9.91 12.55 -3.98
C ALA A 454 11.39 12.24 -4.17
N VAL A 455 12.29 13.12 -3.68
CA VAL A 455 13.73 12.99 -3.89
C VAL A 455 14.50 13.26 -2.61
N ASN A 456 15.54 12.45 -2.35
CA ASN A 456 16.57 12.74 -1.36
C ASN A 456 17.95 12.28 -1.87
N SER A 457 18.98 12.32 -1.02
CA SER A 457 20.33 11.88 -1.37
C SER A 457 20.46 10.38 -1.70
N PHE A 458 19.46 9.56 -1.36
CA PHE A 458 19.48 8.10 -1.52
C PHE A 458 18.66 7.62 -2.73
N GLY A 459 17.78 8.45 -3.29
CA GLY A 459 17.03 8.09 -4.48
C GLY A 459 15.87 9.03 -4.78
N ALA A 460 15.10 8.66 -5.80
CA ALA A 460 13.89 9.34 -6.20
C ALA A 460 12.78 8.32 -6.47
N VAL A 461 11.57 8.60 -5.99
CA VAL A 461 10.41 7.73 -6.16
C VAL A 461 9.21 8.57 -6.57
N ALA A 462 8.56 8.19 -7.68
CA ALA A 462 7.39 8.87 -8.21
C ALA A 462 6.08 8.32 -7.63
N SER A 463 5.02 9.14 -7.67
CA SER A 463 3.65 8.70 -7.44
C SER A 463 3.27 7.59 -8.42
N GLN A 464 2.46 6.63 -7.95
CA GLN A 464 2.08 5.45 -8.73
C GLN A 464 1.19 5.83 -9.92
N ASP A 465 0.19 6.68 -9.71
CA ASP A 465 -0.66 7.19 -10.79
C ASP A 465 -0.10 8.40 -11.51
N ILE A 466 -0.37 8.45 -12.80
CA ILE A 466 -0.31 9.69 -13.56
C ILE A 466 -1.66 10.40 -13.49
N LEU A 467 -1.64 11.60 -12.94
CA LEU A 467 -2.81 12.47 -12.91
C LEU A 467 -2.68 13.54 -13.98
N GLY A 468 -3.71 14.35 -14.16
CA GLY A 468 -3.66 15.43 -15.12
C GLY A 468 -4.52 16.62 -14.74
N ILE A 469 -4.24 17.72 -15.42
CA ILE A 469 -5.01 18.95 -15.32
C ILE A 469 -5.31 19.47 -16.72
N ALA A 470 -6.49 20.08 -16.90
CA ALA A 470 -6.78 20.92 -18.05
C ALA A 470 -6.98 22.37 -17.59
N PRO A 471 -6.21 23.32 -18.16
CA PRO A 471 -6.05 24.67 -17.63
C PRO A 471 -7.38 25.44 -17.55
N ALA A 472 -7.72 25.95 -16.38
CA ALA A 472 -8.89 26.79 -16.12
C ALA A 472 -8.52 28.26 -15.85
N THR A 473 -9.44 29.19 -16.12
CA THR A 473 -9.20 30.63 -15.88
C THR A 473 -9.38 31.05 -14.41
N GLU A 474 -10.13 30.28 -13.63
CA GLU A 474 -10.37 30.51 -12.20
C GLU A 474 -10.37 29.18 -11.44
N ARG A 475 -11.23 28.24 -11.86
CA ARG A 475 -11.34 26.90 -11.29
C ARG A 475 -11.83 25.90 -12.33
N ALA A 476 -11.38 24.65 -12.22
CA ALA A 476 -11.78 23.58 -13.11
C ALA A 476 -13.29 23.27 -13.03
N GLU A 477 -13.88 22.88 -14.17
CA GLU A 477 -15.30 22.53 -14.27
C GLU A 477 -15.58 21.09 -13.83
N ALA A 478 -14.62 20.20 -14.04
CA ALA A 478 -14.67 18.79 -13.67
C ALA A 478 -13.59 18.42 -12.66
N LEU A 479 -13.83 17.34 -11.93
CA LEU A 479 -12.81 16.61 -11.17
C LEU A 479 -12.77 15.19 -11.73
N ILE A 480 -11.57 14.69 -12.03
CA ILE A 480 -11.35 13.29 -12.33
C ILE A 480 -10.74 12.64 -11.08
N VAL A 481 -11.38 11.58 -10.60
CA VAL A 481 -10.93 10.76 -9.47
C VAL A 481 -10.40 9.45 -10.02
N GLN A 482 -9.11 9.20 -9.84
CA GLN A 482 -8.50 7.90 -10.11
C GLN A 482 -8.68 7.02 -8.88
N GLY A 483 -9.42 5.92 -9.00
CA GLY A 483 -9.57 4.92 -7.93
C GLY A 483 -9.49 3.50 -8.47
N PHE A 484 -8.66 3.29 -9.50
CA PHE A 484 -8.35 1.94 -9.99
C PHE A 484 -6.96 1.56 -9.49
N ASP A 485 -6.92 0.81 -8.40
CA ASP A 485 -5.72 0.47 -7.63
C ASP A 485 -5.37 -1.02 -7.72
N ARG A 486 -6.29 -1.83 -8.23
CA ARG A 486 -6.07 -3.26 -8.37
C ARG A 486 -4.89 -3.58 -9.29
N GLU A 487 -3.97 -4.38 -8.75
CA GLU A 487 -2.77 -4.87 -9.46
C GLU A 487 -2.83 -6.38 -9.73
N THR A 488 -3.59 -7.13 -8.91
CA THR A 488 -3.65 -8.59 -8.99
C THR A 488 -4.82 -9.05 -9.85
N GLY A 489 -4.53 -9.85 -10.87
CA GLY A 489 -5.55 -10.41 -11.77
C GLY A 489 -5.99 -9.48 -12.88
N THR A 490 -5.37 -8.29 -13.02
CA THR A 490 -5.57 -7.34 -14.11
C THR A 490 -4.22 -6.78 -14.56
N THR A 491 -4.20 -5.94 -15.60
CA THR A 491 -3.01 -5.18 -16.01
C THR A 491 -3.29 -3.69 -15.81
N ASN A 492 -2.88 -3.15 -14.66
CA ASN A 492 -2.98 -1.73 -14.39
C ASN A 492 -1.69 -1.02 -14.82
N LEU A 493 -1.82 -0.11 -15.79
CA LEU A 493 -0.69 0.70 -16.28
C LEU A 493 -0.59 2.04 -15.54
N HIS A 494 -1.50 2.32 -14.61
CA HIS A 494 -1.60 3.59 -13.89
C HIS A 494 -1.65 4.81 -14.81
N ASP A 495 -2.33 4.64 -15.95
CA ASP A 495 -2.44 5.61 -17.04
C ASP A 495 -3.91 5.86 -17.47
N THR A 496 -4.87 5.21 -16.81
CA THR A 496 -6.31 5.24 -17.14
C THR A 496 -6.87 6.67 -17.13
N PHE A 497 -6.39 7.50 -16.19
CA PHE A 497 -6.70 8.93 -16.10
C PHE A 497 -6.56 9.68 -17.43
N ILE A 498 -5.53 9.37 -18.23
CA ILE A 498 -5.24 10.07 -19.49
C ILE A 498 -6.39 9.89 -20.48
N ARG A 499 -6.97 8.69 -20.55
CA ARG A 499 -8.03 8.37 -21.50
C ARG A 499 -9.31 9.14 -21.18
N HIS A 500 -9.63 9.31 -19.90
CA HIS A 500 -10.73 10.16 -19.42
C HIS A 500 -10.45 11.64 -19.69
N GLY A 501 -9.28 12.14 -19.26
CA GLY A 501 -8.90 13.54 -19.42
C GLY A 501 -8.88 14.00 -20.88
N LEU A 502 -8.38 13.17 -21.81
CA LEU A 502 -8.42 13.47 -23.23
C LEU A 502 -9.85 13.59 -23.76
N ALA A 503 -10.75 12.70 -23.36
CA ALA A 503 -12.15 12.72 -23.80
C ALA A 503 -12.91 13.92 -23.22
N LEU A 504 -12.68 14.27 -21.94
CA LEU A 504 -13.25 15.45 -21.30
C LEU A 504 -12.74 16.75 -21.93
N ALA A 505 -11.44 16.83 -22.21
CA ALA A 505 -10.85 18.00 -22.88
C ALA A 505 -11.38 18.17 -24.31
N ALA A 506 -11.61 17.07 -25.03
CA ALA A 506 -12.25 17.10 -26.34
C ALA A 506 -13.71 17.61 -26.27
N GLY A 507 -14.43 17.28 -25.20
CA GLY A 507 -15.73 17.88 -24.85
C GLY A 507 -15.66 19.34 -24.40
N GLY A 508 -14.46 19.89 -24.27
CA GLY A 508 -14.21 21.29 -23.94
C GLY A 508 -14.20 21.62 -22.44
N LEU A 509 -14.23 20.60 -21.57
CA LEU A 509 -14.17 20.79 -20.13
C LEU A 509 -12.73 21.04 -19.67
N THR A 510 -12.63 21.76 -18.55
CA THR A 510 -11.40 21.90 -17.77
C THR A 510 -11.53 21.01 -16.54
N PHE A 511 -10.43 20.44 -16.08
CA PHE A 511 -10.47 19.47 -14.99
C PHE A 511 -9.25 19.57 -14.08
N ASP A 512 -9.49 19.22 -12.82
CA ASP A 512 -8.47 18.88 -11.83
C ASP A 512 -8.40 17.35 -11.69
N GLY A 513 -7.30 16.85 -11.13
CA GLY A 513 -7.04 15.42 -10.99
C GLY A 513 -6.63 15.05 -9.57
N VAL A 514 -7.24 14.01 -9.02
CA VAL A 514 -6.97 13.49 -7.69
C VAL A 514 -6.99 11.96 -7.69
N THR A 515 -6.31 11.34 -6.72
CA THR A 515 -6.60 9.94 -6.36
C THR A 515 -7.84 9.87 -5.46
N ASN A 516 -8.47 8.70 -5.37
CA ASN A 516 -9.62 8.45 -4.51
C ASN A 516 -9.28 8.60 -3.03
N GLU A 517 -8.07 8.24 -2.59
CA GLU A 517 -7.66 8.43 -1.19
C GLU A 517 -7.53 9.91 -0.82
N ALA A 518 -7.23 10.79 -1.79
CA ALA A 518 -7.28 12.23 -1.58
C ALA A 518 -8.73 12.76 -1.36
N VAL A 519 -9.73 12.04 -1.87
CA VAL A 519 -11.15 12.29 -1.55
C VAL A 519 -11.44 11.79 -0.13
N GLU A 520 -11.02 10.56 0.20
CA GLU A 520 -11.21 9.96 1.53
C GLU A 520 -10.58 10.81 2.65
N SER A 521 -9.39 11.37 2.43
CA SER A 521 -8.73 12.22 3.43
C SER A 521 -9.28 13.65 3.51
N GLY A 522 -10.25 14.00 2.66
CA GLY A 522 -10.87 15.33 2.60
C GLY A 522 -9.95 16.39 1.99
N ALA A 523 -8.95 15.99 1.19
CA ALA A 523 -8.05 16.92 0.53
C ALA A 523 -8.74 17.76 -0.56
N VAL A 524 -9.88 17.26 -1.06
CA VAL A 524 -10.74 17.89 -2.07
C VAL A 524 -12.21 17.79 -1.67
N ASP A 525 -13.01 18.81 -1.99
CA ASP A 525 -14.47 18.78 -1.84
C ASP A 525 -15.11 18.54 -3.21
N LEU A 526 -15.91 17.47 -3.35
CA LEU A 526 -16.56 17.11 -4.61
C LEU A 526 -17.61 18.13 -5.06
N ARG A 527 -18.37 18.72 -4.12
CA ARG A 527 -19.48 19.70 -4.38
C ARG A 527 -19.03 20.97 -5.05
N ASN A 528 -17.73 21.14 -5.03
CA ASN A 528 -17.00 22.23 -5.58
C ASN A 528 -16.95 22.08 -7.13
N TYR A 529 -17.15 20.89 -7.69
CA TYR A 529 -17.07 20.65 -9.14
C TYR A 529 -18.44 20.47 -9.81
N GLY A 530 -18.51 20.91 -11.07
CA GLY A 530 -19.70 20.75 -11.90
C GLY A 530 -19.91 19.32 -12.39
N LEU A 531 -18.85 18.52 -12.43
CA LEU A 531 -18.80 17.10 -12.78
C LEU A 531 -17.76 16.40 -11.90
N VAL A 532 -18.08 15.21 -11.43
CA VAL A 532 -17.11 14.24 -10.92
C VAL A 532 -17.11 13.05 -11.89
N ASP A 533 -15.94 12.74 -12.44
CA ASP A 533 -15.66 11.57 -13.29
C ASP A 533 -14.82 10.59 -12.47
N TRP A 534 -15.40 9.46 -12.09
CA TRP A 534 -14.81 8.50 -11.16
C TRP A 534 -14.41 7.22 -11.89
N ILE A 535 -13.10 6.96 -11.91
CA ILE A 535 -12.48 5.82 -12.59
C ILE A 535 -12.35 4.67 -11.60
N LEU A 536 -12.94 3.52 -11.93
CA LEU A 536 -12.81 2.30 -11.12
C LEU A 536 -12.24 1.13 -11.91
N GLY A 537 -11.96 1.25 -13.21
CA GLY A 537 -11.30 0.18 -13.97
C GLY A 537 -11.89 -1.23 -13.76
N GLU A 538 -11.10 -2.13 -13.18
CA GLU A 538 -11.49 -3.48 -12.68
C GLU A 538 -11.37 -3.60 -11.16
N GLU A 539 -11.60 -2.48 -10.48
CA GLU A 539 -11.63 -2.40 -9.03
C GLU A 539 -12.67 -3.37 -8.47
N GLY A 540 -12.33 -4.02 -7.36
CA GLY A 540 -13.12 -5.11 -6.81
C GLY A 540 -12.73 -5.48 -5.39
N SER A 541 -13.22 -6.61 -4.90
CA SER A 541 -13.14 -6.97 -3.47
C SER A 541 -11.73 -7.08 -2.86
N GLY A 542 -10.68 -7.14 -3.68
CA GLY A 542 -9.28 -7.15 -3.24
C GLY A 542 -8.72 -5.77 -2.87
N SER A 543 -9.28 -4.69 -3.42
CA SER A 543 -8.79 -3.31 -3.27
C SER A 543 -9.89 -2.29 -2.95
N ALA A 544 -11.14 -2.76 -2.83
CA ALA A 544 -12.34 -2.06 -2.38
C ALA A 544 -12.84 -0.96 -3.33
N THR A 545 -13.97 -1.24 -3.99
CA THR A 545 -14.75 -0.28 -4.75
C THR A 545 -15.55 0.60 -3.81
N PHE A 546 -15.30 1.91 -3.81
CA PHE A 546 -15.96 2.89 -2.94
C PHE A 546 -15.91 2.53 -1.44
N THR A 547 -14.90 3.02 -0.72
CA THR A 547 -14.85 2.92 0.74
C THR A 547 -16.04 3.64 1.38
N ALA A 548 -16.35 3.33 2.65
CA ALA A 548 -17.46 3.98 3.36
C ALA A 548 -17.33 5.53 3.40
N ALA A 549 -16.10 6.05 3.42
CA ALA A 549 -15.82 7.48 3.37
C ALA A 549 -16.10 8.07 1.97
N GLU A 550 -15.66 7.38 0.93
CA GLU A 550 -15.90 7.77 -0.46
C GLU A 550 -17.40 7.73 -0.81
N GLN A 551 -18.11 6.70 -0.35
CA GLN A 551 -19.58 6.61 -0.47
C GLN A 551 -20.23 7.86 0.13
N ALA A 552 -19.87 8.23 1.36
CA ALA A 552 -20.42 9.41 2.03
C ALA A 552 -20.17 10.73 1.26
N GLU A 553 -18.98 10.90 0.68
CA GLU A 553 -18.67 12.09 -0.14
C GLU A 553 -19.46 12.11 -1.46
N VAL A 554 -19.62 10.96 -2.12
CA VAL A 554 -20.44 10.82 -3.33
C VAL A 554 -21.92 11.07 -3.04
N GLU A 555 -22.44 10.55 -1.92
CA GLU A 555 -23.80 10.82 -1.46
C GLU A 555 -24.03 12.32 -1.30
N ALA A 556 -23.17 12.98 -0.52
CA ALA A 556 -23.24 14.42 -0.28
C ALA A 556 -23.13 15.24 -1.58
N TYR A 557 -22.31 14.79 -2.52
CA TYR A 557 -22.16 15.41 -3.84
C TYR A 557 -23.46 15.32 -4.67
N LEU A 558 -24.06 14.14 -4.75
CA LEU A 558 -25.27 13.90 -5.52
C LEU A 558 -26.49 14.59 -4.88
N GLU A 559 -26.60 14.59 -3.55
CA GLU A 559 -27.63 15.34 -2.83
C GLU A 559 -27.50 16.86 -3.05
N ALA A 560 -26.30 17.37 -3.32
CA ALA A 560 -26.09 18.78 -3.69
C ALA A 560 -26.46 19.12 -5.14
N GLY A 561 -27.00 18.17 -5.92
CA GLY A 561 -27.29 18.34 -7.35
C GLY A 561 -26.07 18.12 -8.26
N GLY A 562 -25.10 17.35 -7.77
CA GLY A 562 -23.91 16.95 -8.51
C GLY A 562 -24.21 16.13 -9.77
N ARG A 563 -23.22 16.03 -10.64
CA ARG A 563 -23.26 15.17 -11.84
C ARG A 563 -22.12 14.18 -11.74
N LEU A 564 -22.44 12.90 -11.59
CA LEU A 564 -21.48 11.82 -11.48
C LEU A 564 -21.44 11.03 -12.79
N PHE A 565 -20.24 10.81 -13.31
CA PHE A 565 -19.95 9.76 -14.27
C PHE A 565 -19.05 8.74 -13.57
N VAL A 566 -19.44 7.47 -13.59
CA VAL A 566 -18.68 6.38 -12.96
C VAL A 566 -18.61 5.18 -13.91
N SER A 567 -17.46 4.55 -14.00
CA SER A 567 -17.23 3.41 -14.87
C SER A 567 -16.26 2.39 -14.29
N GLY A 568 -16.61 1.10 -14.34
CA GLY A 568 -15.78 -0.03 -13.94
C GLY A 568 -16.51 -1.37 -14.07
N SER A 569 -15.77 -2.48 -14.18
CA SER A 569 -16.34 -3.81 -14.50
C SER A 569 -16.90 -4.59 -13.32
N GLU A 570 -16.37 -4.45 -12.09
CA GLU A 570 -16.74 -5.29 -10.93
C GLU A 570 -17.39 -4.52 -9.76
N ILE A 571 -17.88 -3.29 -10.03
CA ILE A 571 -18.45 -2.40 -9.01
C ILE A 571 -19.63 -3.03 -8.26
N GLY A 572 -20.54 -3.68 -8.99
CA GLY A 572 -21.70 -4.36 -8.43
C GLY A 572 -21.34 -5.69 -7.78
N TYR A 573 -20.40 -6.46 -8.36
CA TYR A 573 -19.88 -7.66 -7.71
C TYR A 573 -19.32 -7.32 -6.32
N ASP A 574 -18.50 -6.29 -6.23
CA ASP A 574 -17.90 -5.88 -4.97
C ASP A 574 -18.94 -5.31 -3.99
N LEU A 575 -19.64 -4.23 -4.34
CA LEU A 575 -20.56 -3.54 -3.42
C LEU A 575 -21.80 -4.37 -3.05
N VAL A 576 -22.24 -5.30 -3.90
CA VAL A 576 -23.48 -6.06 -3.67
C VAL A 576 -23.20 -7.51 -3.31
N ALA A 577 -22.40 -8.23 -4.09
CA ALA A 577 -22.19 -9.67 -3.88
C ALA A 577 -21.22 -9.95 -2.73
N GLN A 578 -20.19 -9.12 -2.56
CA GLN A 578 -19.20 -9.23 -1.48
C GLN A 578 -19.44 -8.20 -0.34
N GLY A 579 -20.11 -7.10 -0.67
CA GLY A 579 -20.34 -5.96 0.22
C GLY A 579 -21.39 -6.19 1.29
N ASN A 580 -21.46 -5.22 2.21
CA ASN A 580 -22.37 -5.23 3.35
C ASN A 580 -23.68 -4.47 3.05
N ALA A 581 -24.57 -4.36 4.06
CA ALA A 581 -25.88 -3.73 3.89
C ALA A 581 -25.80 -2.22 3.55
N ALA A 582 -24.77 -1.51 4.01
CA ALA A 582 -24.54 -0.11 3.65
C ALA A 582 -24.12 0.01 2.18
N ASP A 583 -23.20 -0.85 1.73
CA ASP A 583 -22.74 -0.90 0.32
C ASP A 583 -23.91 -1.16 -0.63
N GLN A 584 -24.76 -2.14 -0.30
CA GLN A 584 -25.97 -2.44 -1.06
C GLN A 584 -26.96 -1.27 -1.09
N ALA A 585 -27.08 -0.53 0.01
CA ALA A 585 -27.94 0.65 0.08
C ALA A 585 -27.37 1.81 -0.75
N PHE A 586 -26.06 2.07 -0.69
CA PHE A 586 -25.38 3.05 -1.54
C PHE A 586 -25.56 2.71 -3.02
N TYR A 587 -25.30 1.46 -3.40
CA TYR A 587 -25.42 0.98 -4.77
C TYR A 587 -26.85 1.18 -5.34
N GLY A 588 -27.89 0.81 -4.57
CA GLY A 588 -29.28 0.98 -4.99
C GLY A 588 -29.76 2.42 -5.00
N ASN A 589 -29.44 3.19 -3.95
CA ASN A 589 -30.01 4.52 -3.73
C ASN A 589 -29.26 5.63 -4.48
N TYR A 590 -27.95 5.49 -4.65
CA TYR A 590 -27.09 6.53 -5.21
C TYR A 590 -26.45 6.13 -6.54
N LEU A 591 -26.00 4.88 -6.71
CA LEU A 591 -25.62 4.39 -8.04
C LEU A 591 -26.84 3.98 -8.89
N ARG A 592 -28.04 3.99 -8.30
CA ARG A 592 -29.33 3.77 -8.99
C ARG A 592 -29.38 2.46 -9.78
N ALA A 593 -28.70 1.43 -9.29
CA ALA A 593 -28.57 0.15 -9.98
C ALA A 593 -29.01 -1.05 -9.13
N HIS A 594 -29.41 -2.11 -9.81
CA HIS A 594 -29.57 -3.45 -9.28
C HIS A 594 -28.53 -4.35 -9.94
N TYR A 595 -27.71 -5.02 -9.12
CA TYR A 595 -26.73 -5.99 -9.61
C TYR A 595 -27.42 -7.32 -9.94
N ILE A 596 -27.16 -7.86 -11.14
CA ILE A 596 -27.85 -9.04 -11.68
C ILE A 596 -26.90 -10.21 -11.85
N SER A 597 -25.73 -9.99 -12.43
CA SER A 597 -24.79 -11.07 -12.71
C SER A 597 -23.36 -10.58 -12.79
N ASP A 598 -22.48 -11.47 -12.36
CA ASP A 598 -21.03 -11.43 -12.59
C ASP A 598 -20.74 -11.89 -14.02
N ALA A 599 -19.83 -11.20 -14.73
CA ALA A 599 -19.49 -11.45 -16.14
C ALA A 599 -20.71 -11.62 -17.06
N ALA A 600 -21.44 -10.53 -17.30
CA ALA A 600 -22.52 -10.48 -18.28
C ALA A 600 -22.00 -10.88 -19.67
N GLY A 601 -22.50 -12.00 -20.20
CA GLY A 601 -22.01 -12.59 -21.46
C GLY A 601 -20.92 -13.65 -21.31
N GLY A 602 -20.53 -13.97 -20.06
CA GLY A 602 -19.50 -14.95 -19.72
C GLY A 602 -18.10 -14.35 -19.65
N HIS A 603 -17.20 -15.07 -18.96
CA HIS A 603 -15.80 -14.69 -18.85
C HIS A 603 -15.15 -14.55 -20.22
N GLN A 604 -14.61 -13.38 -20.54
CA GLN A 604 -14.04 -13.05 -21.85
C GLN A 604 -15.03 -13.26 -23.02
N GLY A 605 -16.32 -13.07 -22.76
CA GLY A 605 -17.41 -13.44 -23.68
C GLY A 605 -18.00 -12.29 -24.49
N VAL A 606 -17.82 -11.03 -24.06
CA VAL A 606 -18.36 -9.84 -24.73
C VAL A 606 -17.39 -8.67 -24.63
N TYR A 607 -17.15 -8.00 -25.77
CA TYR A 607 -16.22 -6.87 -25.90
C TYR A 607 -16.83 -5.70 -26.68
N GLN A 608 -18.16 -5.62 -26.64
CA GLN A 608 -18.95 -4.61 -27.32
C GLN A 608 -20.13 -4.19 -26.46
N LEU A 609 -20.52 -2.93 -26.60
CA LEU A 609 -21.76 -2.34 -26.11
C LEU A 609 -22.64 -1.98 -27.30
N SER A 610 -23.95 -2.12 -27.15
CA SER A 610 -24.94 -1.44 -27.98
C SER A 610 -25.47 -0.23 -27.23
N GLY A 611 -25.24 0.96 -27.79
CA GLY A 611 -25.77 2.21 -27.26
C GLY A 611 -27.29 2.23 -27.28
N THR A 612 -27.90 2.59 -26.16
CA THR A 612 -29.35 2.74 -25.99
C THR A 612 -29.64 4.03 -25.23
N GLY A 613 -30.90 4.49 -25.18
CA GLY A 613 -31.24 5.73 -24.48
C GLY A 613 -30.36 6.91 -24.92
N ILE A 614 -29.58 7.47 -23.98
CA ILE A 614 -28.66 8.59 -24.20
C ILE A 614 -27.50 8.26 -25.17
N PHE A 615 -27.14 6.98 -25.31
CA PHE A 615 -26.09 6.51 -26.22
C PHE A 615 -26.63 5.89 -27.51
N SER A 616 -27.95 5.96 -27.74
CA SER A 616 -28.56 5.46 -28.98
C SER A 616 -27.91 5.95 -30.28
N PRO A 617 -27.38 7.19 -30.40
CA PRO A 617 -26.71 7.63 -31.63
C PRO A 617 -25.38 6.92 -31.93
N LEU A 618 -24.77 6.26 -30.95
CA LEU A 618 -23.41 5.70 -31.07
C LEU A 618 -23.39 4.31 -31.70
N GLY A 619 -24.51 3.59 -31.72
CA GLY A 619 -24.58 2.24 -32.27
C GLY A 619 -23.74 1.24 -31.47
N SER A 620 -22.80 0.54 -32.13
CA SER A 620 -21.90 -0.41 -31.46
C SER A 620 -20.62 0.29 -30.99
N ILE A 621 -20.21 0.01 -29.76
CA ILE A 621 -19.05 0.61 -29.09
C ILE A 621 -18.16 -0.54 -28.60
N ALA A 622 -16.92 -0.63 -29.06
CA ALA A 622 -16.01 -1.69 -28.62
C ALA A 622 -15.28 -1.29 -27.34
N PHE A 623 -14.95 -2.28 -26.51
CA PHE A 623 -14.06 -2.12 -25.36
C PHE A 623 -13.04 -3.26 -25.33
N ASP A 624 -11.87 -2.97 -24.78
CA ASP A 624 -10.66 -3.75 -24.98
C ASP A 624 -10.75 -5.16 -24.37
N ASN A 625 -10.11 -6.09 -25.05
CA ASN A 625 -9.90 -7.47 -24.64
C ASN A 625 -8.43 -7.72 -24.26
N GLY A 626 -7.75 -6.66 -23.81
CA GLY A 626 -6.32 -6.66 -23.48
C GLY A 626 -5.37 -6.49 -24.66
N SER A 627 -5.87 -6.18 -25.88
CA SER A 627 -5.05 -6.11 -27.09
C SER A 627 -4.92 -4.71 -27.71
N HIS A 628 -5.60 -3.71 -27.15
CA HIS A 628 -5.62 -2.32 -27.64
C HIS A 628 -5.07 -1.30 -26.64
N GLY A 629 -4.24 -1.77 -25.69
CA GLY A 629 -3.46 -0.92 -24.79
C GLY A 629 -4.15 -0.56 -23.48
N THR A 630 -5.23 -1.26 -23.11
CA THR A 630 -5.72 -1.36 -21.72
C THR A 630 -5.76 -2.83 -21.30
N TYR A 631 -6.28 -3.09 -20.10
CA TYR A 631 -6.56 -4.43 -19.60
C TYR A 631 -7.69 -5.12 -20.39
N ASP A 632 -7.81 -6.43 -20.17
CA ASP A 632 -8.88 -7.27 -20.69
C ASP A 632 -10.09 -7.16 -19.76
N VAL A 633 -11.20 -6.59 -20.24
CA VAL A 633 -12.44 -6.49 -19.45
C VAL A 633 -13.11 -7.87 -19.43
N ASP A 634 -12.64 -8.76 -18.57
CA ASP A 634 -12.98 -10.19 -18.56
C ASP A 634 -14.19 -10.52 -17.66
N TRP A 635 -14.48 -9.70 -16.65
CA TRP A 635 -15.63 -9.81 -15.73
C TRP A 635 -16.55 -8.57 -15.75
N PRO A 636 -17.18 -8.19 -16.87
CA PRO A 636 -18.07 -7.04 -16.90
C PRO A 636 -19.39 -7.32 -16.16
N ASP A 637 -19.79 -6.45 -15.23
CA ASP A 637 -21.04 -6.61 -14.47
C ASP A 637 -22.30 -6.45 -15.34
N GLY A 638 -23.34 -7.18 -14.94
CA GLY A 638 -24.70 -7.03 -15.43
C GLY A 638 -25.57 -6.21 -14.48
N ILE A 639 -26.05 -5.03 -14.93
CA ILE A 639 -26.81 -4.10 -14.08
C ILE A 639 -28.19 -3.76 -14.66
N LEU A 640 -29.20 -3.60 -13.79
CA LEU A 640 -30.51 -3.07 -14.17
C LEU A 640 -30.80 -1.74 -13.45
N PRO A 641 -31.62 -0.85 -14.05
CA PRO A 641 -31.93 0.43 -13.44
C PRO A 641 -32.80 0.28 -12.18
N ALA A 642 -32.50 1.08 -11.16
CA ALA A 642 -33.31 1.28 -9.96
C ALA A 642 -33.97 2.67 -9.97
N GLU A 643 -35.13 2.78 -9.31
CA GLU A 643 -35.76 4.07 -8.92
C GLU A 643 -35.80 5.18 -9.99
N GLY A 644 -36.26 4.85 -11.20
CA GLY A 644 -36.44 5.83 -12.28
C GLY A 644 -35.21 6.06 -13.16
N ALA A 645 -34.11 5.33 -12.91
CA ALA A 645 -33.01 5.23 -13.87
C ALA A 645 -33.45 4.49 -15.14
N THR A 646 -32.69 4.66 -16.21
CA THR A 646 -32.96 4.06 -17.52
C THR A 646 -31.70 3.41 -18.09
N ILE A 647 -31.85 2.34 -18.86
CA ILE A 647 -30.71 1.69 -19.53
C ILE A 647 -30.15 2.64 -20.61
N CYS A 648 -28.83 2.79 -20.63
CA CYS A 648 -28.10 3.55 -21.65
C CYS A 648 -27.12 2.70 -22.48
N ALA A 649 -26.76 1.49 -22.04
CA ALA A 649 -25.93 0.57 -22.82
C ALA A 649 -26.30 -0.88 -22.51
N THR A 650 -26.23 -1.76 -23.51
CA THR A 650 -26.47 -3.22 -23.35
C THR A 650 -25.37 -4.04 -23.98
N TYR A 651 -25.12 -5.24 -23.49
CA TYR A 651 -24.24 -6.21 -24.14
C TYR A 651 -24.94 -6.85 -25.36
N PRO A 652 -24.39 -6.77 -26.59
CA PRO A 652 -25.00 -7.35 -27.78
C PRO A 652 -25.23 -8.86 -27.63
N GLY A 653 -26.43 -9.33 -27.96
CA GLY A 653 -26.78 -10.76 -27.91
C GLY A 653 -27.04 -11.31 -26.50
N ILE A 654 -26.92 -10.48 -25.47
CA ILE A 654 -27.22 -10.83 -24.08
C ILE A 654 -28.57 -10.24 -23.70
N ASP A 655 -29.45 -11.04 -23.09
CA ASP A 655 -30.75 -10.59 -22.60
C ASP A 655 -30.58 -9.75 -21.32
N PRO A 656 -30.86 -8.42 -21.35
CA PRO A 656 -30.67 -7.58 -20.19
C PRO A 656 -31.55 -7.95 -19.00
N SER A 657 -32.69 -8.63 -19.24
CA SER A 657 -33.58 -9.05 -18.15
C SER A 657 -33.03 -10.24 -17.36
N ALA A 658 -32.19 -11.07 -17.98
CA ALA A 658 -31.61 -12.27 -17.37
C ALA A 658 -30.20 -12.03 -16.83
N HIS A 659 -29.40 -11.20 -17.52
CA HIS A 659 -27.98 -11.00 -17.23
C HIS A 659 -27.59 -9.53 -17.06
N GLY A 660 -28.58 -8.63 -16.95
CA GLY A 660 -28.31 -7.21 -16.80
C GLY A 660 -27.85 -6.51 -18.09
N ALA A 661 -27.94 -5.19 -18.05
CA ALA A 661 -27.43 -4.28 -19.06
C ALA A 661 -26.00 -3.81 -18.69
N ALA A 662 -25.37 -3.08 -19.59
CA ALA A 662 -23.99 -2.62 -19.43
C ALA A 662 -23.88 -1.18 -18.90
N GLY A 663 -25.00 -0.46 -18.82
CA GLY A 663 -24.99 0.92 -18.36
C GLY A 663 -26.37 1.49 -18.12
N ILE A 664 -26.45 2.40 -17.15
CA ILE A 664 -27.66 3.14 -16.80
C ILE A 664 -27.40 4.65 -16.70
N ALA A 665 -28.47 5.42 -16.84
CA ALA A 665 -28.48 6.86 -16.65
C ALA A 665 -29.68 7.30 -15.81
N PHE A 666 -29.47 8.26 -14.92
CA PHE A 666 -30.49 8.81 -14.03
C PHE A 666 -30.41 10.34 -13.99
N GLN A 667 -31.57 10.98 -13.98
CA GLN A 667 -31.75 12.38 -13.65
C GLN A 667 -32.91 12.51 -12.69
N GLY A 668 -32.66 13.11 -11.53
CA GLY A 668 -33.66 13.29 -10.50
C GLY A 668 -33.02 13.57 -9.14
N ARG A 669 -33.82 13.41 -8.09
CA ARG A 669 -33.38 13.69 -6.72
C ARG A 669 -32.63 12.50 -6.14
N PHE A 670 -31.66 12.78 -5.30
CA PHE A 670 -30.95 11.79 -4.47
C PHE A 670 -31.28 12.03 -3.01
N GLY A 671 -31.38 10.94 -2.23
CA GLY A 671 -31.75 10.95 -0.82
C GLY A 671 -32.95 11.86 -0.53
N THR A 672 -32.75 12.85 0.34
CA THR A 672 -33.82 13.81 0.73
C THR A 672 -33.79 15.13 -0.05
N SER A 673 -32.85 15.27 -0.98
CA SER A 673 -32.60 16.53 -1.69
C SER A 673 -33.80 17.01 -2.52
N GLN A 674 -33.89 18.33 -2.65
CA GLN A 674 -34.86 19.00 -3.53
C GLN A 674 -34.24 19.45 -4.85
N ILE A 675 -32.94 19.24 -5.03
CA ILE A 675 -32.18 19.60 -6.23
C ILE A 675 -31.95 18.33 -7.05
N ASP A 676 -32.20 18.41 -8.36
CA ASP A 676 -31.95 17.29 -9.25
C ASP A 676 -30.44 17.14 -9.49
N GLY A 677 -29.91 15.95 -9.23
CA GLY A 677 -28.59 15.50 -9.67
C GLY A 677 -28.68 14.67 -10.95
N ARG A 678 -27.53 14.25 -11.45
CA ARG A 678 -27.44 13.34 -12.61
C ARG A 678 -26.36 12.29 -12.40
N LEU A 679 -26.62 11.08 -12.92
CA LEU A 679 -25.72 9.96 -12.87
C LEU A 679 -25.66 9.27 -14.23
N ILE A 680 -24.46 8.89 -14.65
CA ILE A 680 -24.24 7.81 -15.62
C ILE A 680 -23.33 6.79 -14.95
N TYR A 681 -23.74 5.53 -14.95
CA TYR A 681 -22.95 4.40 -14.48
C TYR A 681 -22.78 3.39 -15.63
N LEU A 682 -21.53 3.11 -16.00
CA LEU A 682 -21.14 2.04 -16.93
C LEU A 682 -20.50 0.87 -16.17
N ALA A 683 -20.98 -0.35 -16.43
CA ALA A 683 -20.45 -1.60 -15.88
C ALA A 683 -19.22 -2.13 -16.66
N VAL A 684 -18.51 -1.23 -17.34
CA VAL A 684 -17.23 -1.46 -18.01
C VAL A 684 -16.39 -0.20 -17.84
N GLY A 685 -15.08 -0.35 -17.71
CA GLY A 685 -14.17 0.80 -17.67
C GLY A 685 -14.25 1.64 -18.95
N PHE A 686 -14.49 2.94 -18.81
CA PHE A 686 -14.54 3.85 -19.95
C PHE A 686 -13.19 3.99 -20.66
N GLU A 687 -12.10 3.88 -19.91
CA GLU A 687 -10.73 3.84 -20.41
C GLU A 687 -10.51 2.72 -21.43
N ALA A 688 -11.20 1.58 -21.26
CA ALA A 688 -11.09 0.41 -22.14
C ALA A 688 -11.85 0.60 -23.47
N VAL A 689 -12.71 1.62 -23.59
CA VAL A 689 -13.43 1.89 -24.83
C VAL A 689 -12.44 2.28 -25.93
N TYR A 690 -12.53 1.59 -27.07
CA TYR A 690 -11.70 1.82 -28.24
C TYR A 690 -12.52 1.83 -29.54
N PRO A 691 -12.01 2.43 -30.63
CA PRO A 691 -10.86 3.33 -30.66
C PRO A 691 -11.14 4.66 -29.92
N ALA A 692 -10.12 5.50 -29.75
CA ALA A 692 -10.25 6.79 -29.04
C ALA A 692 -11.37 7.70 -29.59
N THR A 693 -11.73 7.58 -30.87
CA THR A 693 -12.86 8.31 -31.46
C THR A 693 -14.21 7.86 -30.93
N ALA A 694 -14.40 6.56 -30.71
CA ALA A 694 -15.61 6.01 -30.08
C ALA A 694 -15.70 6.45 -28.61
N ARG A 695 -14.57 6.38 -27.89
CA ARG A 695 -14.45 6.86 -26.50
C ARG A 695 -14.81 8.35 -26.37
N THR A 696 -14.30 9.18 -27.28
CA THR A 696 -14.62 10.62 -27.33
C THR A 696 -16.11 10.87 -27.62
N ALA A 697 -16.70 10.12 -28.56
CA ALA A 697 -18.12 10.25 -28.88
C ALA A 697 -19.03 9.82 -27.71
N LEU A 698 -18.64 8.77 -26.97
CA LEU A 698 -19.32 8.35 -25.75
C LEU A 698 -19.28 9.45 -24.69
N MET A 699 -18.10 9.97 -24.38
CA MET A 699 -17.97 11.07 -23.42
C MET A 699 -18.78 12.29 -23.84
N GLN A 700 -18.83 12.64 -25.12
CA GLN A 700 -19.65 13.75 -25.59
C GLN A 700 -21.14 13.53 -25.31
N ALA A 701 -21.67 12.34 -25.61
CA ALA A 701 -23.05 11.99 -25.31
C ALA A 701 -23.33 11.98 -23.79
N ALA A 702 -22.36 11.53 -22.99
CA ALA A 702 -22.43 11.58 -21.53
C ALA A 702 -22.51 13.03 -21.04
N LEU A 703 -21.62 13.91 -21.50
CA LEU A 703 -21.62 15.33 -21.16
C LEU A 703 -22.91 16.04 -21.57
N ASP A 704 -23.50 15.70 -22.72
CA ASP A 704 -24.79 16.25 -23.15
C ASP A 704 -25.89 15.86 -22.15
N PHE A 705 -25.96 14.59 -21.75
CA PHE A 705 -26.91 14.14 -20.73
C PHE A 705 -26.65 14.76 -19.37
N LEU A 706 -25.38 14.92 -18.95
CA LEU A 706 -25.01 15.55 -17.68
C LEU A 706 -25.21 17.08 -17.71
N GLY A 707 -25.61 17.66 -18.85
CA GLY A 707 -25.92 19.09 -19.01
C GLY A 707 -24.69 19.98 -19.20
N LEU A 708 -23.56 19.38 -19.57
CA LEU A 708 -22.26 20.00 -19.70
C LEU A 708 -21.79 20.09 -21.16
N GLY A 709 -22.51 19.45 -22.09
CA GLY A 709 -22.30 19.58 -23.53
C GLY A 709 -22.50 21.01 -24.11
N PRO A 710 -22.03 21.25 -25.34
CA PRO A 710 -22.24 22.50 -26.06
C PRO A 710 -23.73 22.68 -26.41
N VAL A 711 -24.28 23.86 -26.09
CA VAL A 711 -25.71 24.14 -26.32
C VAL A 711 -25.98 24.42 -27.79
N ILE A 712 -26.72 23.55 -28.47
CA ILE A 712 -27.49 23.92 -29.67
C ILE A 712 -28.82 24.51 -29.19
N PRO A 713 -29.09 25.82 -29.36
CA PRO A 713 -30.31 26.42 -28.83
C PRO A 713 -31.53 26.07 -29.71
N PRO A 714 -32.69 25.79 -29.11
CA PRO A 714 -33.95 26.18 -29.73
C PRO A 714 -34.02 27.72 -29.76
N VAL A 715 -34.71 28.24 -30.77
CA VAL A 715 -34.97 29.65 -31.01
C VAL A 715 -35.44 30.37 -29.72
N ASP A 716 -34.71 31.44 -29.38
CA ASP A 716 -35.09 32.58 -28.54
C ASP A 716 -36.11 32.31 -27.42
N THR A 717 -35.64 31.88 -26.25
CA THR A 717 -36.45 31.94 -25.02
C THR A 717 -36.31 33.32 -24.39
N THR A 718 -37.21 34.22 -24.77
CA THR A 718 -37.43 35.49 -24.06
C THR A 718 -37.66 35.22 -22.57
N GLY A 719 -36.65 35.47 -21.73
CA GLY A 719 -36.78 35.37 -20.28
C GLY A 719 -35.48 35.22 -19.46
N THR A 720 -34.32 34.93 -20.06
CA THR A 720 -33.09 34.58 -19.31
C THR A 720 -32.19 35.76 -18.93
N GLY A 721 -32.46 36.97 -19.43
CA GLY A 721 -31.60 38.15 -19.23
C GLY A 721 -30.25 38.09 -19.96
N LEU A 722 -29.92 36.96 -20.62
CA LEU A 722 -28.81 36.84 -21.57
C LEU A 722 -29.34 37.03 -22.99
N SER A 723 -28.61 37.78 -23.83
CA SER A 723 -28.91 37.86 -25.27
C SER A 723 -27.63 37.87 -26.08
N LEU A 724 -27.67 37.32 -27.29
CA LEU A 724 -26.52 37.26 -28.18
C LEU A 724 -26.90 37.82 -29.56
N GLY A 725 -26.13 38.80 -30.02
CA GLY A 725 -26.31 39.51 -31.27
C GLY A 725 -24.97 39.73 -31.98
N PHE A 726 -25.06 40.06 -33.26
CA PHE A 726 -23.90 40.32 -34.10
C PHE A 726 -24.10 41.68 -34.75
N THR A 727 -23.13 42.58 -34.58
CA THR A 727 -23.11 43.89 -35.24
C THR A 727 -21.99 43.89 -36.28
N ASN A 728 -22.20 44.60 -37.40
CA ASN A 728 -21.36 44.51 -38.61
C ASN A 728 -21.41 43.14 -39.32
N ILE A 729 -22.61 42.68 -39.71
CA ILE A 729 -22.78 41.50 -40.58
C ILE A 729 -22.62 41.89 -42.08
N TYR A 730 -22.48 43.19 -42.39
CA TYR A 730 -22.36 43.63 -43.78
C TYR A 730 -21.45 44.85 -44.01
N PRO A 731 -20.62 44.85 -45.07
CA PRO A 731 -20.21 43.64 -45.79
C PRO A 731 -19.14 42.97 -44.94
N ASN A 732 -19.43 41.83 -44.31
CA ASN A 732 -18.46 41.13 -43.47
C ASN A 732 -18.07 39.73 -44.02
N PRO A 733 -16.95 39.66 -44.78
CA PRO A 733 -16.44 40.83 -45.49
C PRO A 733 -16.06 40.67 -46.96
N ALA A 734 -16.72 41.44 -47.81
CA ALA A 734 -16.28 41.80 -49.16
C ALA A 734 -15.42 43.09 -49.20
N SER A 735 -14.82 43.54 -48.07
CA SER A 735 -14.09 44.82 -48.03
C SER A 735 -12.84 44.95 -47.14
N GLY A 736 -12.30 43.84 -46.59
CA GLY A 736 -10.90 43.81 -46.10
C GLY A 736 -10.63 43.92 -44.60
N GLU A 737 -11.66 43.89 -43.72
CA GLU A 737 -11.44 43.71 -42.28
C GLU A 737 -11.76 42.26 -41.86
N GLU A 738 -10.77 41.52 -41.35
CA GLU A 738 -10.92 40.12 -40.87
C GLU A 738 -11.66 40.01 -39.52
N LYS A 739 -12.59 40.92 -39.19
CA LYS A 739 -13.15 41.08 -37.83
C LYS A 739 -14.67 40.92 -37.77
N ILE A 740 -15.18 40.19 -36.78
CA ILE A 740 -16.60 40.10 -36.44
C ILE A 740 -16.81 40.64 -35.03
N THR A 741 -17.76 41.57 -34.88
CA THR A 741 -18.18 42.07 -33.57
C THR A 741 -19.39 41.30 -33.06
N ILE A 742 -19.24 40.67 -31.91
CA ILE A 742 -20.27 39.93 -31.19
C ILE A 742 -20.71 40.78 -30.00
N THR A 743 -21.97 41.22 -30.02
CA THR A 743 -22.59 41.98 -28.93
C THR A 743 -23.51 41.08 -28.12
N PHE A 744 -23.49 41.20 -26.81
CA PHE A 744 -24.35 40.41 -25.95
C PHE A 744 -24.83 41.20 -24.74
N ARG A 745 -25.96 40.77 -24.17
CA ARG A 745 -26.40 41.21 -22.85
C ARG A 745 -26.13 40.13 -21.83
N SER A 746 -25.60 40.52 -20.68
CA SER A 746 -25.33 39.66 -19.53
C SER A 746 -25.39 40.46 -18.23
N ASP A 747 -25.46 39.75 -17.10
CA ASP A 747 -25.39 40.37 -15.77
C ASP A 747 -24.03 41.07 -15.60
N SER A 748 -24.06 42.37 -15.40
CA SER A 748 -22.85 43.21 -15.31
C SER A 748 -22.03 42.96 -14.05
N SER A 749 -22.53 42.19 -13.08
CA SER A 749 -21.80 41.83 -11.86
C SER A 749 -20.97 40.54 -12.00
N ARG A 750 -21.09 39.81 -13.11
CA ARG A 750 -20.48 38.49 -13.29
C ARG A 750 -19.75 38.38 -14.63
N SER A 751 -18.70 37.58 -14.67
CA SER A 751 -18.01 37.26 -15.91
C SER A 751 -18.90 36.42 -16.83
N THR A 752 -18.70 36.53 -18.13
CA THR A 752 -19.52 35.84 -19.14
C THR A 752 -18.61 35.06 -20.08
N ALA A 753 -18.80 33.75 -20.23
CA ALA A 753 -18.04 32.95 -21.19
C ALA A 753 -18.69 33.03 -22.57
N LEU A 754 -17.93 33.39 -23.60
CA LEU A 754 -18.31 33.35 -25.00
C LEU A 754 -17.47 32.29 -25.72
N THR A 755 -18.13 31.35 -26.38
CA THR A 755 -17.48 30.28 -27.15
C THR A 755 -18.00 30.29 -28.58
N ILE A 756 -17.14 30.12 -29.58
CA ILE A 756 -17.54 29.94 -30.99
C ILE A 756 -17.17 28.54 -31.42
N TYR A 757 -18.10 27.83 -32.05
CA TYR A 757 -17.91 26.49 -32.60
C TYR A 757 -18.11 26.48 -34.12
N THR A 758 -17.48 25.54 -34.82
CA THR A 758 -17.89 25.15 -36.16
C THR A 758 -19.20 24.35 -36.08
N LEU A 759 -19.93 24.17 -37.19
CA LEU A 759 -21.09 23.27 -37.22
C LEU A 759 -20.75 21.79 -36.92
N ARG A 760 -19.48 21.41 -36.96
CA ARG A 760 -19.00 20.08 -36.57
C ARG A 760 -18.70 19.98 -35.07
N GLY A 761 -18.94 21.04 -34.30
CA GLY A 761 -18.71 21.09 -32.86
C GLY A 761 -17.28 21.48 -32.46
N GLU A 762 -16.39 21.78 -33.41
CA GLU A 762 -15.01 22.15 -33.10
C GLU A 762 -14.96 23.56 -32.53
N ARG A 763 -14.27 23.75 -31.39
CA ARG A 763 -14.16 25.05 -30.73
C ARG A 763 -13.13 25.95 -31.43
N VAL A 764 -13.59 27.11 -31.89
CA VAL A 764 -12.81 28.11 -32.65
C VAL A 764 -12.37 29.26 -31.76
N VAL A 765 -13.22 29.69 -30.83
CA VAL A 765 -12.94 30.74 -29.85
C VAL A 765 -13.49 30.30 -28.51
N ALA A 766 -12.76 30.57 -27.42
CA ALA A 766 -13.26 30.48 -26.07
C ALA A 766 -12.67 31.65 -25.27
N VAL A 767 -13.52 32.58 -24.84
CA VAL A 767 -13.11 33.78 -24.13
C VAL A 767 -14.04 34.04 -22.95
N ARG A 768 -13.47 34.49 -21.84
CA ARG A 768 -14.27 34.99 -20.70
C ARG A 768 -14.21 36.51 -20.70
N ILE A 769 -15.40 37.11 -20.71
CA ILE A 769 -15.62 38.54 -20.80
C ILE A 769 -15.85 39.05 -19.38
N PRO A 770 -15.07 40.03 -18.90
CA PRO A 770 -15.19 40.56 -17.54
C PRO A 770 -16.59 41.12 -17.23
N PRO A 771 -16.96 41.23 -15.95
CA PRO A 771 -18.17 41.93 -15.52
C PRO A 771 -18.30 43.31 -16.19
N GLY A 772 -19.47 43.60 -16.75
CA GLY A 772 -19.76 44.85 -17.47
C GLY A 772 -19.34 44.86 -18.95
N GLY A 773 -18.59 43.87 -19.44
CA GLY A 773 -18.34 43.69 -20.87
C GLY A 773 -19.60 43.23 -21.61
N GLN A 774 -19.87 43.82 -22.77
CA GLN A 774 -21.06 43.54 -23.60
C GLN A 774 -20.71 43.31 -25.08
N GLU A 775 -19.42 43.30 -25.41
CA GLU A 775 -18.92 43.20 -26.78
C GLU A 775 -17.62 42.38 -26.83
N PHE A 776 -17.44 41.60 -27.90
CA PHE A 776 -16.22 40.87 -28.22
C PHE A 776 -15.94 40.92 -29.71
N VAL A 777 -14.69 41.18 -30.10
CA VAL A 777 -14.26 41.25 -31.50
C VAL A 777 -13.41 40.03 -31.85
N TRP A 778 -13.90 39.19 -32.76
CA TRP A 778 -13.18 38.01 -33.25
C TRP A 778 -12.49 38.30 -34.58
N VAL A 779 -11.18 38.04 -34.67
CA VAL A 779 -10.35 38.28 -35.88
C VAL A 779 -10.25 37.04 -36.78
N ARG A 780 -11.39 36.42 -37.17
CA ARG A 780 -11.53 35.26 -38.09
C ARG A 780 -10.35 34.28 -38.14
N ARG A 781 -9.82 33.90 -36.98
CA ARG A 781 -8.67 33.00 -36.86
C ARG A 781 -8.97 31.94 -35.81
N PHE A 782 -8.45 30.76 -36.07
CA PHE A 782 -8.35 29.69 -35.08
C PHE A 782 -7.31 30.06 -34.01
N PRO A 783 -7.27 29.31 -32.89
CA PRO A 783 -6.27 29.52 -31.85
C PRO A 783 -4.81 29.45 -32.34
N ASP A 784 -4.54 28.62 -33.36
CA ASP A 784 -3.24 28.44 -34.02
C ASP A 784 -2.89 29.55 -35.04
N GLN A 785 -3.67 30.64 -35.07
CA GLN A 785 -3.54 31.79 -35.97
C GLN A 785 -3.89 31.50 -37.44
N THR A 786 -4.34 30.30 -37.80
CA THR A 786 -4.79 30.00 -39.16
C THR A 786 -6.13 30.68 -39.46
N PRO A 787 -6.37 31.15 -40.70
CA PRO A 787 -7.64 31.79 -41.06
C PRO A 787 -8.83 30.81 -40.96
N ALA A 788 -9.88 31.20 -40.25
CA ALA A 788 -11.10 30.41 -40.16
C ALA A 788 -11.82 30.40 -41.53
N PRO A 789 -12.26 29.25 -42.08
CA PRO A 789 -12.87 29.18 -43.41
C PRO A 789 -14.24 29.88 -43.46
N ALA A 790 -14.73 30.17 -44.68
CA ALA A 790 -16.12 30.58 -44.86
C ALA A 790 -17.03 29.40 -44.50
N GLY A 791 -18.13 29.66 -43.80
CA GLY A 791 -18.98 28.61 -43.25
C GLY A 791 -19.92 29.11 -42.16
N VAL A 792 -20.72 28.20 -41.61
CA VAL A 792 -21.61 28.49 -40.50
C VAL A 792 -20.90 28.14 -39.20
N TYR A 793 -21.03 29.04 -38.23
CA TYR A 793 -20.46 28.95 -36.90
C TYR A 793 -21.56 29.14 -35.86
N LEU A 794 -21.34 28.63 -34.65
CA LEU A 794 -22.26 28.76 -33.52
C LEU A 794 -21.54 29.51 -32.40
N ALA A 795 -22.00 30.72 -32.07
CA ALA A 795 -21.55 31.40 -30.87
C ALA A 795 -22.46 31.03 -29.69
N THR A 796 -21.89 30.71 -28.53
CA THR A 796 -22.60 30.43 -27.28
C THR A 796 -22.09 31.34 -26.19
N LEU A 797 -23.00 31.79 -25.32
CA LEU A 797 -22.75 32.67 -24.20
C LEU A 797 -23.23 31.97 -22.93
N ARG A 798 -22.39 31.88 -21.90
CA ARG A 798 -22.67 31.21 -20.62
C ARG A 798 -22.33 32.12 -19.44
N GLN A 799 -23.24 32.20 -18.48
CA GLN A 799 -23.05 32.89 -17.22
C GLN A 799 -23.76 32.11 -16.10
N GLY A 800 -22.97 31.40 -15.27
CA GLY A 800 -23.50 30.40 -14.33
C GLY A 800 -24.28 29.30 -15.05
N ASN A 801 -25.50 29.02 -14.58
CA ASN A 801 -26.40 28.03 -15.18
C ASN A 801 -27.15 28.55 -16.42
N ARG A 802 -27.02 29.84 -16.76
CA ARG A 802 -27.70 30.44 -17.91
C ARG A 802 -26.83 30.34 -19.16
N ARG A 803 -27.44 29.92 -20.27
CA ARG A 803 -26.77 29.77 -21.57
C ARG A 803 -27.66 30.28 -22.69
N VAL A 804 -27.08 30.92 -23.71
CA VAL A 804 -27.74 31.27 -24.98
C VAL A 804 -26.78 30.99 -26.12
N GLY A 805 -27.28 30.51 -27.25
CA GLY A 805 -26.47 30.35 -28.46
C GLY A 805 -27.10 31.05 -29.65
N ARG A 806 -26.31 31.34 -30.67
CA ARG A 806 -26.81 31.84 -31.94
C ARG A 806 -25.87 31.48 -33.08
N PRO A 807 -26.37 30.85 -34.16
CA PRO A 807 -25.56 30.62 -35.34
C PRO A 807 -25.31 31.94 -36.09
N PHE A 808 -24.18 32.01 -36.78
CA PHE A 808 -23.86 33.07 -37.73
C PHE A 808 -23.04 32.51 -38.90
N THR A 809 -23.10 33.19 -40.05
CA THR A 809 -22.44 32.75 -41.27
C THR A 809 -21.28 33.69 -41.60
N LEU A 810 -20.11 33.10 -41.84
CA LEU A 810 -18.95 33.76 -42.42
C LEU A 810 -18.98 33.57 -43.93
N LEU A 811 -19.17 34.67 -44.67
CA LEU A 811 -19.07 34.69 -46.12
C LEU A 811 -17.63 35.00 -46.55
N LYS A 812 -17.30 34.61 -47.78
CA LYS A 812 -15.96 34.77 -48.35
C LYS A 812 -15.82 36.07 -49.12
#